data_AF-A0A5F1ZWT7-F1
#
_entry.id   AF-A0A5F1ZWT7-F1
#
_cell.length_a   1.000
_cell.length_b   1.000
_cell.length_c   1.000
_cell.angle_alpha   90.00
_cell.angle_beta   90.00
_cell.angle_gamma   90.00
#
_symmetry.space_group_name_H-M   'P 1'
#
loop_
_entity.id
_entity.type
_entity.pdbx_description
1 polymer ?
#
loop_
_entity_poly.entity_id
_entity_poly.type
_entity_poly.pdbx_seq_one_letter_code
_entity_poly.pdbx_strand_id
1 'polypeptide(L)'
;MYLRIKSFITKQALVYRLRFLLLLFLSFFSCSCYKPPPGGGLLDFFNFKTSLDAIDTPVPVFAQVSGLSSGTLTVTNGLGETLTFTSNGAQKFPTLVKYKSAYSVTLSGPVGASVNLTCKISNPNGPILLPQTTIFITCGVVFYDLSVNVIGLDPTVAATDPLILQNMGDRISFNADGTKKFATQVGDGASYSVSLISVPKGHTCSFIPVTSGSGNISGGPLTLTLDCISPLKYIPSTGILAPSSKVSIQLSYHGIDPGSCSFDFITISGKNNAAATASPPSITYPSGTNNNTIVLVPNGPDFWGPSGEGFVQLSGCTGGGLPISNGNPILLNLTVASNIRFVDVNDPSAGDTPGCGVLGDPPCRSIPQGITECDASGLPCSVFVAEGTYPVVSQIFLGNTTSLVGGFPSGFSSLAPDPVNHVTLIQDTRIGCGAVPTDFCIAVSISTVGLNPASTSLTVSGFTIQVNSASYSEGILLNGCKFNSGQIRITQNTILGDLTVPPGSDVNSNGRGIEVAGSENIVISGNTIRGPSRKNSSEGIFLIGSGLSQPIIITGNIIDGMIADSGISAAIDLDFSAAIIANNKINAYQFLNPTPVAVISAGIMIDDAFGGTSYIFNNDIFVPDSQSGMWGPAVGIAANGDIDGSFLILNNQIFSTVAGSTGNTLAILLSEPPAPPFSTILRGNNYFTGTDIVVTGSLVNSNNYNSNPRFKSTTLIDQLWNFTSSSGTSSPTDSPCSSLYGGIDLSTIGLPLAAIPYIGIDFSGNGRTTITNPLTPIGGDGISIGAVESDSNCF
;
A
#
# COMPACT_ATOMS: atom_id res chain seq x y z
N MET A 1 59.71 -51.33 -38.61
CA MET A 1 58.70 -50.27 -38.84
C MET A 1 57.42 -50.49 -38.01
N TYR A 2 56.89 -51.71 -37.94
CA TYR A 2 55.66 -52.03 -37.18
C TYR A 2 55.76 -51.87 -35.64
N LEU A 3 56.93 -52.11 -35.05
CA LEU A 3 57.15 -51.94 -33.60
C LEU A 3 57.32 -50.48 -33.14
N ARG A 4 57.73 -49.56 -34.04
CA ARG A 4 57.82 -48.12 -33.73
C ARG A 4 56.45 -47.42 -33.76
N ILE A 5 55.51 -47.92 -34.56
CA ILE A 5 54.15 -47.35 -34.67
C ILE A 5 53.30 -47.70 -33.44
N LYS A 6 53.41 -48.94 -32.92
CA LYS A 6 52.71 -49.32 -31.68
C LYS A 6 53.17 -48.49 -30.47
N SER A 7 54.48 -48.27 -30.30
CA SER A 7 55.02 -47.45 -29.20
C SER A 7 54.58 -45.97 -29.27
N PHE A 8 54.40 -45.43 -30.48
CA PHE A 8 53.95 -44.04 -30.66
C PHE A 8 52.46 -43.87 -30.33
N ILE A 9 51.63 -44.86 -30.69
CA ILE A 9 50.17 -44.85 -30.41
C ILE A 9 49.90 -45.06 -28.90
N THR A 10 50.64 -45.93 -28.21
CA THR A 10 50.46 -46.11 -26.75
C THR A 10 50.96 -44.92 -25.94
N LYS A 11 52.02 -44.22 -26.40
CA LYS A 11 52.50 -42.99 -25.76
C LYS A 11 51.54 -41.82 -25.97
N GLN A 12 50.93 -41.67 -27.15
CA GLN A 12 49.90 -40.63 -27.36
C GLN A 12 48.62 -40.89 -26.58
N ALA A 13 48.17 -42.14 -26.45
CA ALA A 13 46.99 -42.49 -25.65
C ALA A 13 47.20 -42.27 -24.14
N LEU A 14 48.42 -42.53 -23.63
CA LEU A 14 48.76 -42.26 -22.23
C LEU A 14 48.89 -40.75 -21.95
N VAL A 15 49.47 -39.98 -22.87
CA VAL A 15 49.55 -38.51 -22.78
C VAL A 15 48.17 -37.87 -22.90
N TYR A 16 47.26 -38.40 -23.71
CA TYR A 16 45.87 -37.94 -23.78
C TYR A 16 45.08 -38.26 -22.51
N ARG A 17 45.24 -39.46 -21.94
CA ARG A 17 44.60 -39.82 -20.66
C ARG A 17 45.15 -39.04 -19.48
N LEU A 18 46.46 -38.76 -19.45
CA LEU A 18 47.09 -37.94 -18.42
C LEU A 18 46.71 -36.45 -18.58
N ARG A 19 46.59 -35.93 -19.80
CA ARG A 19 46.06 -34.58 -20.06
C ARG A 19 44.58 -34.47 -19.75
N PHE A 20 43.78 -35.51 -20.00
CA PHE A 20 42.36 -35.54 -19.65
C PHE A 20 42.14 -35.64 -18.14
N LEU A 21 42.96 -36.43 -17.42
CA LEU A 21 42.95 -36.45 -15.95
C LEU A 21 43.46 -35.14 -15.33
N LEU A 22 44.48 -34.51 -15.93
CA LEU A 22 45.00 -33.21 -15.49
C LEU A 22 44.00 -32.08 -15.80
N LEU A 23 43.28 -32.15 -16.93
CA LEU A 23 42.15 -31.25 -17.24
C LEU A 23 40.96 -31.48 -16.31
N LEU A 24 40.67 -32.73 -15.92
CA LEU A 24 39.66 -33.03 -14.90
C LEU A 24 40.09 -32.49 -13.53
N PHE A 25 41.35 -32.70 -13.12
CA PHE A 25 41.87 -32.20 -11.85
C PHE A 25 41.99 -30.66 -11.81
N LEU A 26 42.36 -29.99 -12.93
CA LEU A 26 42.32 -28.53 -13.04
C LEU A 26 40.88 -27.97 -13.12
N SER A 27 39.91 -28.75 -13.61
CA SER A 27 38.48 -28.37 -13.54
C SER A 27 37.88 -28.52 -12.13
N PHE A 28 38.49 -29.33 -11.24
CA PHE A 28 38.11 -29.41 -9.83
C PHE A 28 38.89 -28.43 -8.92
N PHE A 29 40.01 -27.87 -9.39
CA PHE A 29 40.80 -26.84 -8.67
C PHE A 29 40.54 -25.39 -9.13
N SER A 30 39.58 -25.19 -10.03
CA SER A 30 38.95 -23.90 -10.28
C SER A 30 37.64 -23.75 -9.49
N CYS A 31 37.65 -24.22 -8.24
CA CYS A 31 36.88 -23.58 -7.16
C CYS A 31 37.44 -22.17 -6.94
N SER A 32 37.16 -21.27 -7.88
CA SER A 32 36.86 -19.90 -7.49
C SER A 32 35.79 -19.99 -6.42
N CYS A 33 36.04 -19.31 -5.30
CA CYS A 33 35.08 -19.11 -4.22
C CYS A 33 33.68 -19.01 -4.81
N TYR A 34 32.73 -19.72 -4.21
CA TYR A 34 31.31 -19.46 -4.42
C TYR A 34 31.11 -17.96 -4.35
N LYS A 35 31.02 -17.33 -5.51
CA LYS A 35 30.73 -15.92 -5.63
C LYS A 35 29.25 -15.87 -5.26
N PRO A 36 28.85 -15.16 -4.19
CA PRO A 36 27.43 -14.98 -3.95
C PRO A 36 26.79 -14.47 -5.25
N PRO A 37 25.58 -14.95 -5.60
CA PRO A 37 24.92 -14.52 -6.82
C PRO A 37 24.90 -12.99 -6.84
N PRO A 38 25.35 -12.36 -7.94
CA PRO A 38 25.24 -10.92 -8.08
C PRO A 38 23.76 -10.53 -8.03
N GLY A 39 23.41 -9.70 -7.03
CA GLY A 39 22.16 -8.93 -6.90
C GLY A 39 20.90 -9.59 -7.45
N GLY A 40 20.36 -10.55 -6.71
CA GLY A 40 19.01 -11.07 -6.94
C GLY A 40 17.98 -9.99 -6.63
N GLY A 41 16.98 -9.85 -7.50
CA GLY A 41 15.86 -8.92 -7.31
C GLY A 41 14.96 -9.32 -6.14
N LEU A 42 13.96 -8.47 -5.88
CA LEU A 42 12.98 -8.51 -4.77
C LEU A 42 12.28 -9.88 -4.54
N LEU A 43 12.43 -10.84 -5.46
CA LEU A 43 11.75 -12.14 -5.45
C LEU A 43 12.62 -13.31 -4.96
N ASP A 44 13.93 -13.13 -4.81
CA ASP A 44 14.85 -14.23 -4.39
C ASP A 44 14.91 -14.44 -2.86
N PHE A 45 14.16 -13.66 -2.07
CA PHE A 45 14.15 -13.74 -0.60
C PHE A 45 13.18 -14.77 0.00
N PHE A 46 12.43 -15.51 -0.83
CA PHE A 46 11.48 -16.49 -0.33
C PHE A 46 12.05 -17.92 -0.29
N ASN A 47 12.61 -18.28 0.87
CA ASN A 47 12.64 -19.62 1.47
C ASN A 47 13.36 -20.79 0.75
N PHE A 48 14.37 -21.38 1.40
CA PHE A 48 14.86 -22.72 1.00
C PHE A 48 14.89 -23.79 2.10
N LYS A 49 14.68 -23.45 3.38
CA LYS A 49 14.61 -24.45 4.48
C LYS A 49 13.18 -24.72 4.96
N THR A 50 12.40 -23.67 5.17
CA THR A 50 10.98 -23.67 5.59
C THR A 50 10.02 -24.14 4.48
N SER A 51 10.37 -23.90 3.21
CA SER A 51 9.63 -24.44 2.07
C SER A 51 9.65 -25.96 2.01
N LEU A 52 10.70 -26.63 2.51
CA LEU A 52 10.77 -28.08 2.46
C LEU A 52 9.82 -28.74 3.49
N ASP A 53 9.63 -28.11 4.65
CA ASP A 53 8.81 -28.64 5.74
C ASP A 53 7.30 -28.30 5.57
N ALA A 54 6.99 -27.13 4.99
CA ALA A 54 5.62 -26.79 4.58
C ALA A 54 5.15 -27.59 3.35
N ILE A 55 6.06 -27.96 2.44
CA ILE A 55 5.75 -28.86 1.30
C ILE A 55 5.39 -30.28 1.76
N ASP A 56 5.80 -30.66 2.96
CA ASP A 56 5.61 -32.01 3.50
C ASP A 56 4.40 -32.15 4.42
N THR A 57 3.68 -31.08 4.72
CA THR A 57 2.48 -31.15 5.58
C THR A 57 1.27 -31.67 4.79
N PRO A 58 0.70 -32.85 5.15
CA PRO A 58 -0.46 -33.40 4.45
C PRO A 58 -1.75 -32.63 4.78
N VAL A 59 -2.59 -32.39 3.78
CA VAL A 59 -3.86 -31.64 3.91
C VAL A 59 -5.09 -32.46 3.57
N PRO A 60 -6.28 -32.07 4.07
CA PRO A 60 -7.50 -32.78 3.78
C PRO A 60 -7.93 -32.63 2.31
N VAL A 61 -8.44 -33.72 1.75
CA VAL A 61 -9.01 -33.77 0.40
C VAL A 61 -10.50 -34.06 0.52
N PHE A 62 -11.31 -33.21 -0.09
CA PHE A 62 -12.75 -33.33 -0.14
C PHE A 62 -13.20 -33.74 -1.54
N ALA A 63 -14.29 -34.49 -1.63
CA ALA A 63 -15.07 -34.64 -2.84
C ALA A 63 -16.40 -33.92 -2.65
N GLN A 64 -16.76 -33.04 -3.57
CA GLN A 64 -18.04 -32.32 -3.57
C GLN A 64 -18.86 -32.72 -4.79
N VAL A 65 -20.04 -33.26 -4.55
CA VAL A 65 -20.97 -33.71 -5.58
C VAL A 65 -22.14 -32.74 -5.71
N SER A 66 -22.43 -32.33 -6.95
CA SER A 66 -23.58 -31.49 -7.30
C SER A 66 -24.33 -32.07 -8.50
N GLY A 67 -25.65 -31.88 -8.56
CA GLY A 67 -26.53 -32.41 -9.61
C GLY A 67 -26.89 -33.90 -9.47
N LEU A 68 -26.56 -34.55 -8.34
CA LEU A 68 -26.99 -35.92 -8.04
C LEU A 68 -28.45 -35.92 -7.56
N SER A 69 -29.38 -36.10 -8.51
CA SER A 69 -30.83 -36.07 -8.24
C SER A 69 -31.41 -37.42 -7.77
N SER A 70 -30.76 -38.55 -8.12
CA SER A 70 -31.13 -39.90 -7.66
C SER A 70 -30.00 -40.90 -7.88
N GLY A 71 -30.07 -42.04 -7.19
CA GLY A 71 -29.06 -43.10 -7.26
C GLY A 71 -27.89 -42.91 -6.29
N THR A 72 -26.94 -43.83 -6.33
CA THR A 72 -25.77 -43.85 -5.45
C THR A 72 -24.49 -43.72 -6.27
N LEU A 73 -23.73 -42.65 -6.01
CA LEU A 73 -22.41 -42.41 -6.59
C LEU A 73 -21.31 -42.82 -5.61
N THR A 74 -20.37 -43.64 -6.06
CA THR A 74 -19.17 -43.98 -5.31
C THR A 74 -17.96 -43.28 -5.93
N VAL A 75 -17.19 -42.60 -5.09
CA VAL A 75 -15.99 -41.84 -5.46
C VAL A 75 -14.80 -42.51 -4.80
N THR A 76 -13.86 -43.01 -5.61
CA THR A 76 -12.69 -43.75 -5.12
C THR A 76 -11.42 -43.00 -5.43
N ASN A 77 -10.58 -42.71 -4.43
CA ASN A 77 -9.29 -42.07 -4.65
C ASN A 77 -8.18 -43.07 -5.03
N GLY A 78 -7.03 -42.56 -5.45
CA GLY A 78 -5.84 -43.36 -5.81
C GLY A 78 -5.24 -44.19 -4.67
N LEU A 79 -5.69 -44.00 -3.43
CA LEU A 79 -5.30 -44.81 -2.26
C LEU A 79 -6.28 -45.96 -1.99
N GLY A 80 -7.35 -46.09 -2.79
CA GLY A 80 -8.39 -47.10 -2.62
C GLY A 80 -9.47 -46.74 -1.58
N GLU A 81 -9.43 -45.53 -1.03
CA GLU A 81 -10.47 -45.04 -0.12
C GLU A 81 -11.73 -44.65 -0.92
N THR A 82 -12.91 -44.97 -0.38
CA THR A 82 -14.18 -44.76 -1.06
C THR A 82 -15.11 -43.84 -0.25
N LEU A 83 -15.75 -42.91 -0.95
CA LEU A 83 -16.82 -42.05 -0.44
C LEU A 83 -18.11 -42.39 -1.19
N THR A 84 -19.25 -42.36 -0.49
CA THR A 84 -20.55 -42.71 -1.09
C THR A 84 -21.52 -41.56 -0.91
N PHE A 85 -22.12 -41.13 -2.03
CA PHE A 85 -23.08 -40.04 -2.10
C PHE A 85 -24.43 -40.56 -2.58
N THR A 86 -25.48 -40.26 -1.82
CA THR A 86 -26.89 -40.51 -2.19
C THR A 86 -27.66 -39.21 -2.49
N SER A 87 -27.00 -38.07 -2.29
CA SER A 87 -27.48 -36.72 -2.58
C SER A 87 -26.26 -35.78 -2.72
N ASN A 88 -26.51 -34.54 -3.12
CA ASN A 88 -25.48 -33.50 -3.21
C ASN A 88 -24.83 -33.24 -1.85
N GLY A 89 -23.54 -32.89 -1.84
CA GLY A 89 -22.82 -32.56 -0.62
C GLY A 89 -21.31 -32.72 -0.77
N ALA A 90 -20.58 -32.39 0.29
CA ALA A 90 -19.14 -32.59 0.38
C ALA A 90 -18.80 -33.64 1.44
N GLN A 91 -17.87 -34.54 1.11
CA GLN A 91 -17.31 -35.51 2.06
C GLN A 91 -15.78 -35.48 2.00
N LYS A 92 -15.13 -35.73 3.14
CA LYS A 92 -13.68 -35.75 3.28
C LYS A 92 -13.14 -37.16 3.15
N PHE A 93 -12.05 -37.35 2.39
CA PHE A 93 -11.27 -38.60 2.42
C PHE A 93 -10.53 -38.76 3.75
N PRO A 94 -10.44 -39.97 4.32
CA PRO A 94 -9.80 -40.20 5.62
C PRO A 94 -8.33 -39.80 5.64
N THR A 95 -7.57 -40.14 4.59
CA THR A 95 -6.14 -39.87 4.52
C THR A 95 -5.87 -38.45 4.04
N LEU A 96 -5.02 -37.73 4.79
CA LEU A 96 -4.47 -36.45 4.38
C LEU A 96 -3.42 -36.66 3.28
N VAL A 97 -3.39 -35.80 2.26
CA VAL A 97 -2.50 -35.96 1.12
C VAL A 97 -1.50 -34.81 1.07
N LYS A 98 -0.24 -35.13 0.77
CA LYS A 98 0.85 -34.16 0.71
C LYS A 98 0.59 -33.10 -0.36
N TYR A 99 0.86 -31.85 -0.01
CA TYR A 99 0.81 -30.73 -0.93
C TYR A 99 1.64 -30.96 -2.21
N LYS A 100 1.15 -30.44 -3.35
CA LYS A 100 1.66 -30.64 -4.72
C LYS A 100 1.65 -32.07 -5.25
N SER A 101 1.28 -33.08 -4.46
CA SER A 101 1.10 -34.44 -4.96
C SER A 101 -0.09 -34.48 -5.92
N ALA A 102 0.00 -35.25 -6.99
CA ALA A 102 -1.14 -35.46 -7.86
C ALA A 102 -2.20 -36.28 -7.10
N TYR A 103 -3.47 -35.94 -7.26
CA TYR A 103 -4.56 -36.84 -6.90
C TYR A 103 -5.10 -37.53 -8.14
N SER A 104 -5.65 -38.72 -7.93
CA SER A 104 -6.49 -39.41 -8.90
C SER A 104 -7.76 -39.84 -8.20
N VAL A 105 -8.88 -39.63 -8.89
CA VAL A 105 -10.20 -40.06 -8.42
C VAL A 105 -10.91 -40.74 -9.58
N THR A 106 -11.59 -41.84 -9.26
CA THR A 106 -12.43 -42.59 -10.18
C THR A 106 -13.86 -42.59 -9.67
N LEU A 107 -14.80 -42.53 -10.60
CA LEU A 107 -16.23 -42.55 -10.31
C LEU A 107 -16.82 -43.91 -10.67
N SER A 108 -17.69 -44.42 -9.80
CA SER A 108 -18.52 -45.60 -10.06
C SER A 108 -19.98 -45.26 -9.78
N GLY A 109 -20.86 -45.47 -10.76
CA GLY A 109 -22.24 -45.02 -10.72
C GLY A 109 -22.46 -43.63 -11.33
N PRO A 110 -23.65 -43.02 -11.13
CA PRO A 110 -24.65 -43.37 -10.11
C PRO A 110 -25.46 -44.63 -10.44
N VAL A 111 -25.49 -45.59 -9.52
CA VAL A 111 -26.26 -46.85 -9.67
C VAL A 111 -27.64 -46.68 -9.02
N GLY A 112 -28.68 -47.19 -9.68
CA GLY A 112 -30.06 -47.08 -9.17
C GLY A 112 -30.69 -45.69 -9.33
N ALA A 113 -30.12 -44.84 -10.21
CA ALA A 113 -30.72 -43.57 -10.57
C ALA A 113 -32.01 -43.78 -11.39
N SER A 114 -33.00 -42.92 -11.15
CA SER A 114 -34.29 -42.93 -11.87
C SER A 114 -34.19 -42.45 -13.31
N VAL A 115 -33.08 -41.81 -13.66
CA VAL A 115 -32.73 -41.30 -14.99
C VAL A 115 -31.28 -41.68 -15.31
N ASN A 116 -30.91 -41.67 -16.59
CA ASN A 116 -29.54 -41.97 -17.03
C ASN A 116 -28.60 -40.79 -16.73
N LEU A 117 -28.25 -40.65 -15.45
CA LEU A 117 -27.42 -39.57 -14.93
C LEU A 117 -25.94 -39.92 -15.12
N THR A 118 -25.17 -39.01 -15.70
CA THR A 118 -23.70 -39.15 -15.82
C THR A 118 -23.03 -38.17 -14.88
N CYS A 119 -22.02 -38.60 -14.15
CA CYS A 119 -21.19 -37.73 -13.31
C CYS A 119 -19.80 -37.57 -13.91
N LYS A 120 -19.29 -36.34 -13.91
CA LYS A 120 -17.96 -35.97 -14.41
C LYS A 120 -17.17 -35.25 -13.32
N ILE A 121 -15.89 -35.55 -13.23
CA ILE A 121 -14.96 -34.80 -12.37
C ILE A 121 -14.60 -33.52 -13.12
N SER A 122 -14.83 -32.39 -12.46
CA SER A 122 -14.63 -31.05 -13.02
C SER A 122 -13.15 -30.65 -13.04
N ASN A 123 -12.40 -31.09 -12.03
CA ASN A 123 -10.97 -30.96 -11.89
C ASN A 123 -10.34 -32.35 -11.79
N PRO A 124 -10.20 -33.11 -12.89
CA PRO A 124 -9.77 -34.51 -12.84
C PRO A 124 -8.27 -34.69 -12.53
N ASN A 125 -7.46 -33.66 -12.81
CA ASN A 125 -6.03 -33.69 -12.67
C ASN A 125 -5.57 -32.39 -12.01
N GLY A 126 -5.14 -32.45 -10.76
CA GLY A 126 -4.56 -31.31 -10.08
C GLY A 126 -3.53 -31.74 -9.04
N PRO A 127 -2.57 -30.87 -8.71
CA PRO A 127 -1.87 -31.02 -7.46
C PRO A 127 -2.86 -30.84 -6.30
N ILE A 128 -2.58 -31.50 -5.19
CA ILE A 128 -3.18 -31.14 -3.90
C ILE A 128 -2.71 -29.73 -3.54
N LEU A 129 -3.67 -28.85 -3.38
CA LEU A 129 -3.56 -27.48 -2.92
C LEU A 129 -3.92 -27.38 -1.43
N LEU A 130 -3.35 -26.38 -0.78
CA LEU A 130 -3.59 -26.04 0.61
C LEU A 130 -4.75 -24.99 0.68
N PRO A 131 -5.25 -24.66 1.88
CA PRO A 131 -5.18 -25.48 3.09
C PRO A 131 -5.95 -26.80 2.93
N GLN A 132 -6.75 -26.95 1.87
CA GLN A 132 -7.48 -28.15 1.51
C GLN A 132 -7.74 -28.20 -0.01
N THR A 133 -7.87 -29.41 -0.55
CA THR A 133 -8.28 -29.60 -1.96
C THR A 133 -9.70 -30.11 -2.03
N THR A 134 -10.54 -29.47 -2.86
CA THR A 134 -11.88 -29.99 -3.16
C THR A 134 -11.93 -30.50 -4.60
N ILE A 135 -12.36 -31.73 -4.76
CA ILE A 135 -12.57 -32.41 -6.04
C ILE A 135 -14.04 -32.24 -6.38
N PHE A 136 -14.32 -31.43 -7.38
CA PHE A 136 -15.68 -31.07 -7.78
C PHE A 136 -16.20 -32.11 -8.76
N ILE A 137 -17.38 -32.65 -8.48
CA ILE A 137 -18.05 -33.66 -9.30
C ILE A 137 -19.42 -33.11 -9.67
N THR A 138 -19.67 -32.98 -10.97
CA THR A 138 -20.94 -32.51 -11.50
C THR A 138 -21.67 -33.66 -12.18
N CYS A 139 -22.91 -33.87 -11.78
CA CYS A 139 -23.79 -34.90 -12.32
C CYS A 139 -24.92 -34.23 -13.12
N GLY A 140 -25.26 -34.81 -14.26
CA GLY A 140 -26.30 -34.28 -15.13
C GLY A 140 -26.69 -35.30 -16.20
N VAL A 141 -27.90 -35.14 -16.73
CA VAL A 141 -28.34 -35.85 -17.95
C VAL A 141 -27.78 -35.12 -19.17
N VAL A 142 -27.74 -33.79 -19.10
CA VAL A 142 -27.16 -32.87 -20.09
C VAL A 142 -26.15 -31.97 -19.36
N PHE A 143 -25.12 -31.52 -20.07
CA PHE A 143 -24.11 -30.58 -19.57
C PHE A 143 -24.13 -29.33 -20.44
N TYR A 144 -24.01 -28.17 -19.81
CA TYR A 144 -24.07 -26.88 -20.49
C TYR A 144 -22.81 -26.04 -20.24
N ASP A 145 -22.49 -25.19 -21.21
CA ASP A 145 -21.38 -24.24 -21.10
C ASP A 145 -21.73 -23.15 -20.07
N LEU A 146 -20.77 -22.85 -19.18
CA LEU A 146 -20.78 -21.68 -18.32
C LEU A 146 -19.77 -20.67 -18.86
N SER A 147 -20.23 -19.46 -19.17
CA SER A 147 -19.40 -18.38 -19.70
C SER A 147 -19.46 -17.16 -18.81
N VAL A 148 -18.42 -16.33 -18.88
CA VAL A 148 -18.41 -14.99 -18.29
C VAL A 148 -18.08 -13.98 -19.37
N ASN A 149 -18.90 -12.94 -19.46
CA ASN A 149 -18.68 -11.77 -20.27
C ASN A 149 -18.16 -10.63 -19.39
N VAL A 150 -16.93 -10.20 -19.63
CA VAL A 150 -16.27 -9.10 -18.89
C VAL A 150 -16.41 -7.81 -19.69
N ILE A 151 -16.79 -6.74 -19.00
CA ILE A 151 -16.91 -5.39 -19.55
C ILE A 151 -16.17 -4.41 -18.61
N GLY A 152 -15.50 -3.40 -19.16
CA GLY A 152 -14.86 -2.35 -18.37
C GLY A 152 -13.44 -2.64 -17.91
N LEU A 153 -12.77 -3.62 -18.52
CA LEU A 153 -11.39 -3.97 -18.25
C LEU A 153 -10.44 -3.14 -19.12
N ASP A 154 -9.51 -2.42 -18.49
CA ASP A 154 -8.52 -1.63 -19.22
C ASP A 154 -7.41 -2.57 -19.71
N PRO A 155 -7.18 -2.69 -21.03
CA PRO A 155 -6.22 -3.64 -21.57
C PRO A 155 -4.77 -3.26 -21.28
N THR A 156 -4.47 -1.99 -20.98
CA THR A 156 -3.11 -1.55 -20.65
C THR A 156 -2.70 -2.01 -19.27
N VAL A 157 -3.63 -2.03 -18.32
CA VAL A 157 -3.42 -2.56 -16.96
C VAL A 157 -3.49 -4.08 -16.96
N ALA A 158 -4.54 -4.64 -17.59
CA ALA A 158 -4.80 -6.08 -17.57
C ALA A 158 -3.79 -6.91 -18.39
N ALA A 159 -2.96 -6.28 -19.22
CA ALA A 159 -1.86 -6.95 -19.91
C ALA A 159 -0.76 -7.43 -18.96
N THR A 160 -0.50 -6.68 -17.88
CA THR A 160 0.52 -7.03 -16.87
C THR A 160 -0.06 -7.63 -15.60
N ASP A 161 -1.35 -7.39 -15.34
CA ASP A 161 -2.06 -7.83 -14.16
C ASP A 161 -3.46 -8.34 -14.55
N PRO A 162 -3.61 -9.58 -15.04
CA PRO A 162 -4.83 -10.05 -15.66
C PRO A 162 -5.95 -10.32 -14.66
N LEU A 163 -7.20 -10.13 -15.09
CA LEU A 163 -8.38 -10.62 -14.37
C LEU A 163 -8.46 -12.14 -14.49
N ILE A 164 -8.55 -12.85 -13.37
CA ILE A 164 -8.67 -14.32 -13.36
C ILE A 164 -9.94 -14.69 -12.62
N LEU A 165 -10.76 -15.55 -13.22
CA LEU A 165 -11.97 -16.11 -12.63
C LEU A 165 -11.83 -17.62 -12.51
N GLN A 166 -12.45 -18.20 -11.47
CA GLN A 166 -12.42 -19.63 -11.22
C GLN A 166 -13.82 -20.18 -10.97
N ASN A 167 -14.14 -21.33 -11.56
CA ASN A 167 -15.33 -22.11 -11.26
C ASN A 167 -14.95 -23.57 -11.06
N MET A 168 -15.21 -24.13 -9.88
CA MET A 168 -14.95 -25.56 -9.58
C MET A 168 -13.52 -26.05 -9.92
N GLY A 169 -12.52 -25.17 -9.79
CA GLY A 169 -11.12 -25.46 -10.09
C GLY A 169 -10.69 -25.14 -11.53
N ASP A 170 -11.63 -24.95 -12.45
CA ASP A 170 -11.36 -24.47 -13.80
C ASP A 170 -11.19 -22.95 -13.82
N ARG A 171 -10.23 -22.44 -14.60
CA ARG A 171 -9.84 -21.02 -14.60
C ARG A 171 -9.90 -20.42 -15.99
N ILE A 172 -10.40 -19.21 -16.06
CA ILE A 172 -10.36 -18.35 -17.24
C ILE A 172 -9.68 -17.04 -16.89
N SER A 173 -8.89 -16.50 -17.80
CA SER A 173 -8.12 -15.25 -17.60
C SER A 173 -8.47 -14.25 -18.70
N PHE A 174 -8.55 -12.96 -18.36
CA PHE A 174 -8.89 -11.85 -19.26
C PHE A 174 -7.82 -10.77 -19.20
N ASN A 175 -7.38 -10.31 -20.37
CA ASN A 175 -6.44 -9.20 -20.54
C ASN A 175 -7.11 -7.99 -21.23
N ALA A 176 -8.41 -8.13 -21.54
CA ALA A 176 -9.28 -7.15 -22.15
C ALA A 176 -10.73 -7.65 -22.00
N ASP A 177 -11.69 -6.79 -22.32
CA ASP A 177 -13.10 -7.14 -22.40
C ASP A 177 -13.38 -8.32 -23.34
N GLY A 178 -14.45 -9.05 -23.05
CA GLY A 178 -14.95 -10.12 -23.91
C GLY A 178 -15.59 -11.26 -23.14
N THR A 179 -16.06 -12.26 -23.90
CA THR A 179 -16.67 -13.47 -23.33
C THR A 179 -15.70 -14.64 -23.40
N LYS A 180 -15.49 -15.33 -22.27
CA LYS A 180 -14.80 -16.62 -22.22
C LYS A 180 -15.65 -17.64 -21.51
N LYS A 181 -15.47 -18.91 -21.90
CA LYS A 181 -16.14 -20.05 -21.28
C LYS A 181 -15.18 -20.88 -20.47
N PHE A 182 -15.67 -21.41 -19.36
CA PHE A 182 -14.98 -22.49 -18.64
C PHE A 182 -14.91 -23.72 -19.55
N ALA A 183 -13.77 -24.41 -19.54
CA ALA A 183 -13.58 -25.66 -20.26
C ALA A 183 -14.48 -26.77 -19.70
N THR A 184 -14.73 -26.77 -18.39
CA THR A 184 -15.62 -27.72 -17.73
C THR A 184 -17.07 -27.26 -17.80
N GLN A 185 -17.89 -28.06 -18.48
CA GLN A 185 -19.35 -27.89 -18.52
C GLN A 185 -20.00 -28.32 -17.21
N VAL A 186 -21.09 -27.65 -16.83
CA VAL A 186 -21.83 -27.92 -15.60
C VAL A 186 -23.10 -28.72 -15.95
N GLY A 187 -23.40 -29.75 -15.16
CA GLY A 187 -24.60 -30.57 -15.35
C GLY A 187 -25.89 -29.76 -15.13
N ASP A 188 -26.96 -30.13 -15.84
CA ASP A 188 -28.28 -29.54 -15.63
C ASP A 188 -28.77 -29.77 -14.20
N GLY A 189 -29.19 -28.69 -13.52
CA GLY A 189 -29.54 -28.67 -12.10
C GLY A 189 -28.34 -28.62 -11.14
N ALA A 190 -27.09 -28.78 -11.62
CA ALA A 190 -25.91 -28.68 -10.78
C ALA A 190 -25.55 -27.21 -10.49
N SER A 191 -24.95 -27.01 -9.32
CA SER A 191 -24.51 -25.71 -8.84
C SER A 191 -23.19 -25.27 -9.50
N TYR A 192 -23.06 -23.97 -9.74
CA TYR A 192 -21.80 -23.31 -10.08
C TYR A 192 -21.47 -22.24 -9.02
N SER A 193 -20.19 -21.90 -8.91
CA SER A 193 -19.71 -20.81 -8.06
C SER A 193 -18.47 -20.23 -8.70
N VAL A 194 -18.63 -19.07 -9.33
CA VAL A 194 -17.56 -18.31 -9.96
C VAL A 194 -17.02 -17.30 -8.95
N SER A 195 -15.74 -17.41 -8.63
CA SER A 195 -15.01 -16.45 -7.79
C SER A 195 -13.99 -15.65 -8.61
N LEU A 196 -13.66 -14.45 -8.12
CA LEU A 196 -12.57 -13.65 -8.63
C LEU A 196 -11.27 -14.07 -7.93
N ILE A 197 -10.29 -14.51 -8.71
CA ILE A 197 -8.95 -14.91 -8.24
C ILE A 197 -8.00 -13.72 -8.26
N SER A 198 -8.14 -12.84 -9.23
CA SER A 198 -7.39 -11.58 -9.31
C SER A 198 -8.22 -10.53 -10.02
N VAL A 199 -8.08 -9.28 -9.59
CA VAL A 199 -8.68 -8.11 -10.25
C VAL A 199 -7.55 -7.13 -10.55
N PRO A 200 -7.44 -6.61 -11.80
CA PRO A 200 -6.34 -5.72 -12.14
C PRO A 200 -6.31 -4.48 -11.25
N LYS A 201 -5.11 -3.99 -10.92
CA LYS A 201 -4.93 -2.82 -10.06
C LYS A 201 -5.74 -1.60 -10.55
N GLY A 202 -6.54 -1.02 -9.66
CA GLY A 202 -7.38 0.15 -9.93
C GLY A 202 -8.75 -0.20 -10.52
N HIS A 203 -9.02 -1.47 -10.84
CA HIS A 203 -10.35 -1.95 -11.19
C HIS A 203 -11.10 -2.43 -9.95
N THR A 204 -12.42 -2.23 -9.97
CA THR A 204 -13.37 -2.88 -9.07
C THR A 204 -14.33 -3.67 -9.94
N CYS A 205 -14.36 -5.00 -9.77
CA CYS A 205 -15.21 -5.89 -10.56
C CYS A 205 -16.35 -6.47 -9.72
N SER A 206 -17.56 -6.54 -10.28
CA SER A 206 -18.68 -7.27 -9.67
C SER A 206 -19.58 -7.95 -10.72
N PHE A 207 -20.28 -9.00 -10.30
CA PHE A 207 -21.26 -9.65 -11.15
C PHE A 207 -22.51 -8.79 -11.30
N ILE A 208 -23.17 -8.89 -12.45
CA ILE A 208 -24.47 -8.23 -12.69
C ILE A 208 -25.52 -9.29 -13.03
N PRO A 209 -26.55 -9.46 -12.17
CA PRO A 209 -26.70 -8.86 -10.83
C PRO A 209 -25.64 -9.36 -9.82
N VAL A 210 -25.41 -8.62 -8.72
CA VAL A 210 -24.32 -8.89 -7.73
C VAL A 210 -24.27 -10.33 -7.24
N THR A 211 -25.41 -11.02 -7.16
CA THR A 211 -25.51 -12.40 -6.68
C THR A 211 -25.34 -13.46 -7.76
N SER A 212 -25.16 -13.10 -9.04
CA SER A 212 -25.14 -14.09 -10.13
C SER A 212 -23.86 -14.91 -10.22
N GLY A 213 -22.82 -14.56 -9.44
CA GLY A 213 -21.57 -15.33 -9.35
C GLY A 213 -21.77 -16.76 -8.86
N SER A 214 -22.89 -17.07 -8.19
CA SER A 214 -23.23 -18.44 -7.78
C SER A 214 -24.69 -18.78 -8.12
N GLY A 215 -24.98 -20.05 -8.30
CA GLY A 215 -26.33 -20.51 -8.64
C GLY A 215 -26.35 -21.93 -9.18
N ASN A 216 -27.43 -22.29 -9.88
CA ASN A 216 -27.57 -23.58 -10.57
C ASN A 216 -27.76 -23.35 -12.06
N ILE A 217 -27.17 -24.22 -12.89
CA ILE A 217 -27.53 -24.28 -14.30
C ILE A 217 -28.92 -24.91 -14.43
N SER A 218 -29.80 -24.31 -15.22
CA SER A 218 -31.15 -24.83 -15.44
C SER A 218 -31.56 -24.67 -16.90
N GLY A 219 -31.61 -25.78 -17.64
CA GLY A 219 -32.22 -25.84 -18.96
C GLY A 219 -31.47 -25.16 -20.12
N GLY A 220 -30.19 -24.78 -19.95
CA GLY A 220 -29.38 -24.22 -21.04
C GLY A 220 -28.00 -23.67 -20.64
N PRO A 221 -27.16 -23.29 -21.62
CA PRO A 221 -25.92 -22.54 -21.37
C PRO A 221 -26.17 -21.22 -20.66
N LEU A 222 -25.27 -20.85 -19.75
CA LEU A 222 -25.38 -19.63 -18.94
C LEU A 222 -24.18 -18.73 -19.21
N THR A 223 -24.43 -17.45 -19.47
CA THR A 223 -23.37 -16.42 -19.53
C THR A 223 -23.60 -15.40 -18.43
N LEU A 224 -22.67 -15.33 -17.48
CA LEU A 224 -22.64 -14.32 -16.43
C LEU A 224 -22.05 -13.02 -17.00
N THR A 225 -22.51 -11.87 -16.52
CA THR A 225 -21.89 -10.59 -16.84
C THR A 225 -21.09 -10.13 -15.63
N LEU A 226 -19.84 -9.73 -15.88
CA LEU A 226 -18.95 -9.13 -14.88
C LEU A 226 -18.61 -7.71 -15.33
N ASP A 227 -18.96 -6.74 -14.50
CA ASP A 227 -18.70 -5.33 -14.71
C ASP A 227 -17.46 -4.92 -13.92
N CYS A 228 -16.48 -4.35 -14.60
CA CYS A 228 -15.23 -3.85 -14.05
C CYS A 228 -15.05 -2.34 -14.29
N ILE A 229 -16.09 -1.62 -14.73
CA ILE A 229 -15.99 -0.21 -15.10
C ILE A 229 -15.63 0.64 -13.88
N SER A 230 -14.42 1.22 -13.89
CA SER A 230 -13.82 1.89 -12.73
C SER A 230 -13.18 3.23 -13.09
N PRO A 231 -13.23 4.25 -12.21
CA PRO A 231 -12.39 5.44 -12.30
C PRO A 231 -10.93 5.09 -12.07
N LEU A 232 -10.08 5.33 -13.07
CA LEU A 232 -8.65 5.00 -13.01
C LEU A 232 -7.79 6.22 -12.69
N LYS A 233 -8.21 7.42 -13.08
CA LYS A 233 -7.41 8.64 -12.92
C LYS A 233 -8.26 9.88 -12.76
N TYR A 234 -7.82 10.75 -11.84
CA TYR A 234 -8.38 12.09 -11.62
C TYR A 234 -7.34 13.14 -12.03
N ILE A 235 -7.78 14.18 -12.74
CA ILE A 235 -6.91 15.25 -13.24
C ILE A 235 -7.52 16.61 -12.85
N PRO A 236 -6.76 17.50 -12.17
CA PRO A 236 -5.40 17.28 -11.65
C PRO A 236 -5.38 16.27 -10.49
N SER A 237 -4.29 15.52 -10.36
CA SER A 237 -4.13 14.51 -9.29
C SER A 237 -3.92 15.13 -7.90
N THR A 238 -3.59 16.42 -7.83
CA THR A 238 -3.43 17.15 -6.57
C THR A 238 -4.76 17.57 -5.94
N GLY A 239 -5.84 17.62 -6.71
CA GLY A 239 -7.12 18.19 -6.28
C GLY A 239 -7.13 19.72 -6.13
N ILE A 240 -6.00 20.41 -6.36
CA ILE A 240 -5.92 21.87 -6.27
C ILE A 240 -6.34 22.47 -7.61
N LEU A 241 -7.30 23.40 -7.57
CA LEU A 241 -7.91 23.99 -8.77
C LEU A 241 -7.82 25.50 -8.74
N ALA A 242 -7.31 26.09 -9.84
CA ALA A 242 -7.65 27.46 -10.18
C ALA A 242 -9.15 27.55 -10.55
N PRO A 243 -9.81 28.71 -10.43
CA PRO A 243 -11.27 28.79 -10.52
C PRO A 243 -11.81 28.30 -11.87
N SER A 244 -11.12 28.55 -12.97
CA SER A 244 -11.53 28.13 -14.31
C SER A 244 -11.01 26.75 -14.73
N SER A 245 -10.21 26.07 -13.90
CA SER A 245 -9.64 24.76 -14.23
C SER A 245 -10.72 23.69 -14.31
N LYS A 246 -10.61 22.80 -15.29
CA LYS A 246 -11.50 21.65 -15.44
C LYS A 246 -11.01 20.49 -14.59
N VAL A 247 -11.94 19.62 -14.20
CA VAL A 247 -11.61 18.32 -13.59
C VAL A 247 -11.96 17.22 -14.58
N SER A 248 -11.04 16.27 -14.79
CA SER A 248 -11.28 15.11 -15.67
C SER A 248 -11.16 13.81 -14.88
N ILE A 249 -12.10 12.90 -15.12
CA ILE A 249 -12.17 11.56 -14.54
C ILE A 249 -12.04 10.58 -15.69
N GLN A 250 -10.89 9.92 -15.79
CA GLN A 250 -10.67 8.89 -16.79
C GLN A 250 -11.10 7.54 -16.24
N LEU A 251 -11.97 6.84 -16.96
CA LEU A 251 -12.47 5.51 -16.64
C LEU A 251 -11.75 4.44 -17.44
N SER A 252 -11.87 3.19 -16.98
CA SER A 252 -11.39 2.01 -17.68
C SER A 252 -12.15 1.65 -18.95
N TYR A 253 -13.34 2.24 -19.17
CA TYR A 253 -14.25 1.86 -20.24
C TYR A 253 -14.50 2.98 -21.24
N HIS A 254 -14.39 2.66 -22.53
CA HIS A 254 -14.74 3.54 -23.64
C HIS A 254 -16.21 3.36 -24.01
N GLY A 255 -17.06 4.31 -23.63
CA GLY A 255 -18.51 4.22 -23.85
C GLY A 255 -19.34 4.71 -22.68
N ILE A 256 -18.90 5.78 -22.03
CA ILE A 256 -19.70 6.43 -20.98
C ILE A 256 -21.01 6.91 -21.59
N ASP A 257 -22.14 6.63 -20.93
CA ASP A 257 -23.45 7.02 -21.42
C ASP A 257 -23.63 8.54 -21.19
N PRO A 258 -23.73 9.37 -22.24
CA PRO A 258 -23.84 10.81 -22.06
C PRO A 258 -25.09 11.19 -21.27
N GLY A 259 -24.89 11.93 -20.18
CA GLY A 259 -25.97 12.38 -19.30
C GLY A 259 -26.37 11.40 -18.20
N SER A 260 -25.67 10.27 -18.05
CA SER A 260 -25.97 9.30 -16.97
C SER A 260 -25.64 9.83 -15.57
N CYS A 261 -24.58 10.63 -15.45
CA CYS A 261 -24.12 11.11 -14.15
C CYS A 261 -24.96 12.29 -13.68
N SER A 262 -25.25 12.31 -12.38
CA SER A 262 -25.87 13.43 -11.69
C SER A 262 -25.03 13.87 -10.50
N PHE A 263 -25.16 15.13 -10.10
CA PHE A 263 -24.52 15.60 -8.88
C PHE A 263 -25.32 15.18 -7.65
N ASP A 264 -24.60 14.83 -6.59
CA ASP A 264 -25.16 14.60 -5.27
C ASP A 264 -24.98 15.83 -4.37
N PHE A 265 -26.02 16.18 -3.63
CA PHE A 265 -26.11 17.39 -2.81
C PHE A 265 -25.88 17.10 -1.32
N ILE A 266 -25.12 16.05 -1.01
CA ILE A 266 -24.71 15.75 0.36
C ILE A 266 -23.95 16.93 0.99
N THR A 267 -23.89 16.93 2.31
CA THR A 267 -23.10 17.87 3.10
C THR A 267 -21.95 17.11 3.78
N ILE A 268 -20.73 17.57 3.58
CA ILE A 268 -19.54 17.09 4.30
C ILE A 268 -19.05 18.24 5.18
N SER A 269 -18.94 18.00 6.48
CA SER A 269 -18.48 19.02 7.44
C SER A 269 -17.10 19.55 7.04
N GLY A 270 -16.95 20.88 7.04
CA GLY A 270 -15.69 21.54 6.69
C GLY A 270 -15.41 21.66 5.19
N LYS A 271 -16.30 21.21 4.29
CA LYS A 271 -16.11 21.32 2.83
C LYS A 271 -17.31 21.95 2.14
N ASN A 272 -17.03 22.71 1.08
CA ASN A 272 -18.05 23.30 0.22
C ASN A 272 -18.41 22.33 -0.92
N ASN A 273 -19.68 21.98 -1.09
CA ASN A 273 -20.11 21.20 -2.24
C ASN A 273 -20.20 22.14 -3.46
N ALA A 274 -19.32 21.97 -4.45
CA ALA A 274 -19.32 22.82 -5.63
C ALA A 274 -20.56 22.62 -6.51
N ALA A 275 -21.26 21.49 -6.37
CA ALA A 275 -22.54 21.28 -7.03
C ALA A 275 -23.70 22.06 -6.39
N ALA A 276 -23.52 22.58 -5.17
CA ALA A 276 -24.54 23.34 -4.44
C ALA A 276 -24.41 24.88 -4.61
N THR A 277 -23.53 25.35 -5.49
CA THR A 277 -23.37 26.79 -5.80
C THR A 277 -24.56 27.32 -6.62
N ALA A 278 -24.68 28.65 -6.77
CA ALA A 278 -25.74 29.22 -7.60
C ALA A 278 -25.52 28.97 -9.10
N SER A 279 -24.26 28.79 -9.51
CA SER A 279 -23.86 28.34 -10.85
C SER A 279 -23.03 27.06 -10.77
N PRO A 280 -23.67 25.89 -10.59
CA PRO A 280 -22.96 24.62 -10.43
C PRO A 280 -22.19 24.24 -11.69
N PRO A 281 -21.09 23.48 -11.58
CA PRO A 281 -20.32 23.01 -12.73
C PRO A 281 -21.18 22.17 -13.69
N SER A 282 -20.79 22.09 -14.96
CA SER A 282 -21.42 21.24 -15.96
C SER A 282 -20.66 19.93 -16.14
N ILE A 283 -21.39 18.84 -16.37
CA ILE A 283 -20.82 17.53 -16.71
C ILE A 283 -20.79 17.42 -18.23
N THR A 284 -19.62 17.13 -18.78
CA THR A 284 -19.41 16.97 -20.22
C THR A 284 -18.76 15.63 -20.54
N TYR A 285 -19.07 15.10 -21.71
CA TYR A 285 -18.65 13.78 -22.17
C TYR A 285 -17.93 13.92 -23.51
N PRO A 286 -16.59 13.94 -23.54
CA PRO A 286 -15.83 13.98 -24.77
C PRO A 286 -16.14 12.78 -25.68
N SER A 287 -16.08 12.98 -26.99
CA SER A 287 -16.29 11.92 -27.99
C SER A 287 -14.97 11.42 -28.60
N GLY A 288 -15.04 10.40 -29.45
CA GLY A 288 -13.86 9.87 -30.16
C GLY A 288 -12.95 9.08 -29.23
N THR A 289 -11.65 9.35 -29.25
CA THR A 289 -10.65 8.62 -28.45
C THR A 289 -10.76 8.88 -26.94
N ASN A 290 -11.46 9.94 -26.53
CA ASN A 290 -11.59 10.36 -25.14
C ASN A 290 -12.97 10.04 -24.54
N ASN A 291 -13.75 9.16 -25.18
CA ASN A 291 -15.08 8.73 -24.74
C ASN A 291 -15.09 7.83 -23.49
N ASN A 292 -13.94 7.70 -22.83
CA ASN A 292 -13.73 7.10 -21.52
C ASN A 292 -13.51 8.15 -20.42
N THR A 293 -13.74 9.44 -20.69
CA THR A 293 -13.50 10.52 -19.73
C THR A 293 -14.80 11.25 -19.38
N ILE A 294 -15.04 11.52 -18.09
CA ILE A 294 -16.03 12.50 -17.62
C ILE A 294 -15.29 13.80 -17.34
N VAL A 295 -15.73 14.92 -17.91
CA VAL A 295 -15.09 16.23 -17.71
C VAL A 295 -16.08 17.17 -17.03
N LEU A 296 -15.71 17.63 -15.83
CA LEU A 296 -16.43 18.65 -15.08
C LEU A 296 -15.87 20.03 -15.45
N VAL A 297 -16.74 20.92 -15.91
CA VAL A 297 -16.39 22.27 -16.35
C VAL A 297 -17.04 23.28 -15.40
N PRO A 298 -16.27 24.12 -14.70
CA PRO A 298 -16.83 25.11 -13.79
C PRO A 298 -17.58 26.19 -14.56
N ASN A 299 -18.70 26.66 -14.00
CA ASN A 299 -19.52 27.71 -14.58
C ASN A 299 -19.38 29.00 -13.77
N GLY A 300 -19.14 30.13 -14.43
CA GLY A 300 -19.12 31.44 -13.77
C GLY A 300 -20.53 31.90 -13.34
N PRO A 301 -20.65 32.76 -12.31
CA PRO A 301 -19.56 33.47 -11.63
C PRO A 301 -18.93 32.70 -10.45
N ASP A 302 -19.59 31.65 -9.94
CA ASP A 302 -19.16 30.96 -8.72
C ASP A 302 -18.02 29.96 -8.97
N PHE A 303 -17.87 29.48 -10.21
CA PHE A 303 -16.90 28.45 -10.60
C PHE A 303 -17.00 27.18 -9.73
N TRP A 304 -16.01 26.91 -8.89
CA TRP A 304 -15.97 25.78 -7.95
C TRP A 304 -16.49 26.15 -6.54
N GLY A 305 -17.00 27.37 -6.36
CA GLY A 305 -17.45 27.90 -5.09
C GLY A 305 -16.39 28.78 -4.40
N PRO A 306 -16.59 29.10 -3.11
CA PRO A 306 -15.63 29.91 -2.36
C PRO A 306 -14.28 29.21 -2.22
N SER A 307 -13.23 29.99 -1.98
CA SER A 307 -11.87 29.50 -1.79
C SER A 307 -11.77 28.52 -0.62
N GLY A 308 -10.84 27.57 -0.74
CA GLY A 308 -10.58 26.56 0.28
C GLY A 308 -11.18 25.21 -0.07
N GLU A 309 -11.54 24.45 0.96
CA GLU A 309 -11.95 23.05 0.83
C GLU A 309 -13.30 22.91 0.13
N GLY A 310 -13.30 22.10 -0.92
CA GLY A 310 -14.46 21.78 -1.71
C GLY A 310 -14.55 20.29 -2.05
N PHE A 311 -15.70 19.90 -2.56
CA PHE A 311 -15.89 18.59 -3.15
C PHE A 311 -16.98 18.61 -4.22
N VAL A 312 -16.98 17.58 -5.06
CA VAL A 312 -18.08 17.21 -5.93
C VAL A 312 -18.31 15.72 -5.79
N GLN A 313 -19.57 15.30 -5.71
CA GLN A 313 -19.93 13.89 -5.74
C GLN A 313 -20.81 13.63 -6.96
N LEU A 314 -20.46 12.61 -7.75
CA LEU A 314 -21.26 12.11 -8.86
C LEU A 314 -21.95 10.81 -8.46
N SER A 315 -23.20 10.66 -8.86
CA SER A 315 -23.98 9.44 -8.65
C SER A 315 -24.77 9.07 -9.91
N GLY A 316 -25.16 7.80 -10.03
CA GLY A 316 -25.93 7.30 -11.17
C GLY A 316 -25.15 7.16 -12.48
N CYS A 317 -23.84 7.37 -12.47
CA CYS A 317 -22.98 7.25 -13.64
C CYS A 317 -23.03 5.84 -14.27
N THR A 318 -23.20 5.76 -15.59
CA THR A 318 -23.20 4.49 -16.34
C THR A 318 -22.29 4.53 -17.56
N GLY A 319 -21.80 3.37 -17.98
CA GLY A 319 -21.12 3.16 -19.25
C GLY A 319 -21.63 1.89 -19.93
N GLY A 320 -22.06 1.99 -21.19
CA GLY A 320 -22.66 0.86 -21.89
C GLY A 320 -23.93 0.33 -21.22
N GLY A 321 -24.66 1.18 -20.47
CA GLY A 321 -25.83 0.83 -19.68
C GLY A 321 -25.55 0.18 -18.32
N LEU A 322 -24.27 0.01 -17.94
CA LEU A 322 -23.87 -0.60 -16.66
C LEU A 322 -23.37 0.45 -15.65
N PRO A 323 -23.61 0.25 -14.35
CA PRO A 323 -23.26 1.23 -13.32
C PRO A 323 -21.75 1.30 -13.06
N ILE A 324 -21.15 2.48 -13.18
CA ILE A 324 -19.73 2.69 -12.89
C ILE A 324 -19.46 2.44 -11.39
N SER A 325 -18.36 1.77 -11.05
CA SER A 325 -17.98 1.41 -9.67
C SER A 325 -19.09 0.68 -8.91
N ASN A 326 -19.81 -0.22 -9.57
CA ASN A 326 -20.93 -0.96 -8.99
C ASN A 326 -22.06 -0.05 -8.45
N GLY A 327 -22.16 1.18 -8.98
CA GLY A 327 -23.15 2.17 -8.56
C GLY A 327 -22.73 2.99 -7.33
N ASN A 328 -21.52 2.79 -6.80
CA ASN A 328 -20.99 3.63 -5.74
C ASN A 328 -20.77 5.06 -6.24
N PRO A 329 -21.09 6.09 -5.43
CA PRO A 329 -20.83 7.48 -5.79
C PRO A 329 -19.33 7.75 -6.00
N ILE A 330 -19.01 8.57 -6.99
CA ILE A 330 -17.64 9.04 -7.24
C ILE A 330 -17.47 10.37 -6.50
N LEU A 331 -16.75 10.36 -5.38
CA LEU A 331 -16.45 11.55 -4.58
C LEU A 331 -15.09 12.14 -4.98
N LEU A 332 -15.09 13.40 -5.41
CA LEU A 332 -13.90 14.18 -5.73
C LEU A 332 -13.69 15.26 -4.68
N ASN A 333 -12.58 15.19 -3.96
CA ASN A 333 -12.14 16.25 -3.06
C ASN A 333 -11.31 17.28 -3.82
N LEU A 334 -11.56 18.56 -3.55
CA LEU A 334 -10.93 19.68 -4.26
C LEU A 334 -10.45 20.74 -3.25
N THR A 335 -9.44 21.51 -3.62
CA THR A 335 -9.09 22.77 -2.94
C THR A 335 -9.12 23.89 -3.97
N VAL A 336 -10.05 24.84 -3.80
CA VAL A 336 -10.26 25.95 -4.71
C VAL A 336 -9.33 27.10 -4.36
N ALA A 337 -8.36 27.38 -5.25
CA ALA A 337 -7.43 28.50 -5.13
C ALA A 337 -7.93 29.67 -5.98
N SER A 338 -8.55 30.67 -5.37
CA SER A 338 -9.09 31.83 -6.10
C SER A 338 -8.09 32.97 -6.28
N ASN A 339 -7.18 33.14 -5.33
CA ASN A 339 -6.14 34.15 -5.37
C ASN A 339 -4.80 33.44 -5.55
N ILE A 340 -4.20 33.61 -6.73
CA ILE A 340 -2.99 32.87 -7.11
C ILE A 340 -1.85 33.86 -7.35
N ARG A 341 -0.64 33.49 -6.95
CA ARG A 341 0.62 34.12 -7.36
C ARG A 341 1.47 33.13 -8.13
N PHE A 342 2.02 33.56 -9.26
CA PHE A 342 2.90 32.75 -10.11
C PHE A 342 4.37 33.06 -9.80
N VAL A 343 5.15 32.00 -9.58
CA VAL A 343 6.60 32.06 -9.41
C VAL A 343 7.26 31.22 -10.49
N ASP A 344 8.19 31.82 -11.24
CA ASP A 344 8.97 31.13 -12.27
C ASP A 344 10.40 31.68 -12.30
N VAL A 345 11.37 30.87 -11.84
CA VAL A 345 12.79 31.25 -11.85
C VAL A 345 13.38 31.31 -13.25
N ASN A 346 12.83 30.54 -14.19
CA ASN A 346 13.32 30.37 -15.55
C ASN A 346 12.74 31.40 -16.52
N ASP A 347 11.63 32.05 -16.18
CA ASP A 347 11.05 33.11 -16.99
C ASP A 347 11.99 34.34 -17.04
N PRO A 348 12.45 34.77 -18.24
CA PRO A 348 13.31 35.95 -18.38
C PRO A 348 12.68 37.25 -17.91
N SER A 349 11.34 37.35 -17.94
CA SER A 349 10.57 38.50 -17.48
C SER A 349 10.36 38.52 -15.96
N ALA A 350 10.64 37.41 -15.26
CA ALA A 350 10.38 37.30 -13.83
C ALA A 350 11.16 38.35 -13.02
N GLY A 351 10.52 38.89 -11.99
CA GLY A 351 11.14 39.90 -11.13
C GLY A 351 10.53 39.92 -9.76
N ASP A 352 11.36 40.12 -8.73
CA ASP A 352 10.89 40.27 -7.35
C ASP A 352 10.52 41.74 -7.08
N THR A 353 9.54 42.23 -7.82
CA THR A 353 8.98 43.58 -7.67
C THR A 353 7.59 43.53 -7.02
N PRO A 354 7.16 44.57 -6.29
CA PRO A 354 5.82 44.64 -5.73
C PRO A 354 4.75 44.39 -6.80
N GLY A 355 3.79 43.50 -6.53
CA GLY A 355 2.73 43.09 -7.46
C GLY A 355 3.09 42.00 -8.47
N CYS A 356 4.28 41.38 -8.39
CA CYS A 356 4.63 40.28 -9.28
C CYS A 356 3.69 39.06 -9.12
N GLY A 357 3.64 38.21 -10.14
CA GLY A 357 2.94 36.93 -10.08
C GLY A 357 1.41 37.02 -10.18
N VAL A 358 0.84 38.18 -10.46
CA VAL A 358 -0.59 38.30 -10.79
C VAL A 358 -0.84 37.80 -12.21
N LEU A 359 -2.01 37.21 -12.46
CA LEU A 359 -2.38 36.74 -13.79
C LEU A 359 -2.36 37.90 -14.80
N GLY A 360 -1.53 37.78 -15.84
CA GLY A 360 -1.35 38.82 -16.87
C GLY A 360 -0.13 39.72 -16.66
N ASP A 361 0.51 39.66 -15.48
CA ASP A 361 1.76 40.33 -15.15
C ASP A 361 2.93 39.33 -15.14
N PRO A 362 4.20 39.80 -15.18
CA PRO A 362 5.36 38.91 -15.06
C PRO A 362 5.35 38.12 -13.73
N PRO A 363 5.80 36.86 -13.73
CA PRO A 363 5.87 36.05 -12.52
C PRO A 363 6.89 36.60 -11.52
N CYS A 364 6.72 36.27 -10.24
CA CYS A 364 7.78 36.49 -9.26
C CYS A 364 8.96 35.55 -9.56
N ARG A 365 10.19 35.98 -9.25
CA ARG A 365 11.39 35.17 -9.49
C ARG A 365 11.66 34.21 -8.34
N SER A 366 11.36 34.62 -7.11
CA SER A 366 11.60 33.82 -5.90
C SER A 366 10.32 33.45 -5.17
N ILE A 367 10.34 32.29 -4.50
CA ILE A 367 9.24 31.80 -3.67
C ILE A 367 8.92 32.77 -2.52
N PRO A 368 9.90 33.30 -1.75
CA PRO A 368 9.62 34.25 -0.67
C PRO A 368 8.89 35.51 -1.16
N GLN A 369 9.22 36.02 -2.35
CA GLN A 369 8.49 37.14 -2.92
C GLN A 369 7.06 36.75 -3.31
N GLY A 370 6.87 35.60 -3.96
CA GLY A 370 5.52 35.10 -4.27
C GLY A 370 4.64 34.97 -3.02
N ILE A 371 5.19 34.50 -1.91
CA ILE A 371 4.50 34.45 -0.61
C ILE A 371 4.16 35.86 -0.12
N THR A 372 5.12 36.79 -0.16
CA THR A 372 4.92 38.18 0.26
C THR A 372 3.77 38.83 -0.51
N GLU A 373 3.72 38.65 -1.84
CA GLU A 373 2.64 39.17 -2.69
C GLU A 373 1.29 38.47 -2.47
N CYS A 374 1.33 37.19 -2.09
CA CYS A 374 0.13 36.45 -1.70
C CYS A 374 -0.43 37.00 -0.39
N ASP A 375 0.41 37.13 0.63
CA ASP A 375 0.05 37.60 1.97
C ASP A 375 -0.44 39.06 1.94
N ALA A 376 0.15 39.90 1.08
CA ALA A 376 -0.28 41.29 0.87
C ALA A 376 -1.74 41.43 0.41
N SER A 377 -2.34 40.37 -0.12
CA SER A 377 -3.76 40.38 -0.52
C SER A 377 -4.74 40.33 0.65
N GLY A 378 -4.30 39.87 1.84
CA GLY A 378 -5.16 39.66 3.00
C GLY A 378 -6.25 38.59 2.84
N LEU A 379 -6.18 37.76 1.79
CA LEU A 379 -7.14 36.68 1.50
C LEU A 379 -6.41 35.33 1.39
N PRO A 380 -7.09 34.18 1.59
CA PRO A 380 -6.54 32.87 1.28
C PRO A 380 -5.95 32.84 -0.12
N CYS A 381 -4.67 32.48 -0.23
CA CYS A 381 -3.89 32.64 -1.44
C CYS A 381 -3.04 31.40 -1.71
N SER A 382 -2.70 31.14 -2.97
CA SER A 382 -1.85 30.03 -3.37
C SER A 382 -0.74 30.51 -4.28
N VAL A 383 0.50 30.15 -3.95
CA VAL A 383 1.65 30.41 -4.82
C VAL A 383 1.88 29.16 -5.67
N PHE A 384 1.71 29.31 -6.98
CA PHE A 384 2.02 28.28 -7.96
C PHE A 384 3.44 28.49 -8.44
N VAL A 385 4.25 27.45 -8.35
CA VAL A 385 5.69 27.49 -8.61
C VAL A 385 6.00 26.60 -9.80
N ALA A 386 6.57 27.20 -10.85
CA ALA A 386 6.98 26.48 -12.05
C ALA A 386 8.22 25.63 -11.79
N GLU A 387 8.44 24.64 -12.66
CA GLU A 387 9.62 23.81 -12.71
C GLU A 387 10.91 24.64 -12.71
N GLY A 388 11.94 24.13 -12.04
CA GLY A 388 13.20 24.83 -11.87
C GLY A 388 13.84 24.59 -10.51
N THR A 389 15.03 25.16 -10.34
CA THR A 389 15.79 25.08 -9.09
C THR A 389 15.72 26.41 -8.36
N TYR A 390 15.14 26.40 -7.17
CA TYR A 390 14.92 27.55 -6.31
C TYR A 390 15.89 27.47 -5.12
N PRO A 391 17.00 28.23 -5.15
CA PRO A 391 17.93 28.26 -4.04
C PRO A 391 17.29 28.96 -2.83
N VAL A 392 17.40 28.34 -1.66
CA VAL A 392 16.97 28.96 -0.40
C VAL A 392 18.04 29.98 0.00
N VAL A 393 17.75 31.27 -0.20
CA VAL A 393 18.63 32.37 0.24
C VAL A 393 18.27 32.85 1.65
N SER A 394 17.01 32.70 2.02
CA SER A 394 16.43 32.90 3.35
C SER A 394 15.36 31.81 3.55
N GLN A 395 15.02 31.54 4.81
CA GLN A 395 14.00 30.53 5.14
C GLN A 395 12.70 30.85 4.40
N ILE A 396 12.12 29.87 3.69
CA ILE A 396 10.79 30.01 3.11
C ILE A 396 9.80 29.93 4.27
N PHE A 397 9.15 31.04 4.60
CA PHE A 397 8.29 31.14 5.77
C PHE A 397 6.82 31.34 5.38
N LEU A 398 5.95 30.51 5.94
CA LEU A 398 4.50 30.56 5.80
C LEU A 398 3.86 30.87 7.16
N GLY A 399 3.58 32.16 7.39
CA GLY A 399 2.97 32.65 8.63
C GLY A 399 1.45 32.88 8.58
N ASN A 400 0.91 33.01 7.36
CA ASN A 400 -0.50 33.37 7.12
C ASN A 400 -1.27 32.18 6.52
N THR A 401 -2.24 32.44 5.64
CA THR A 401 -3.12 31.44 5.00
C THR A 401 -2.64 31.03 3.61
N THR A 402 -1.36 31.21 3.30
CA THR A 402 -0.81 31.01 1.96
C THR A 402 -0.36 29.57 1.73
N SER A 403 -0.88 28.96 0.67
CA SER A 403 -0.46 27.63 0.20
C SER A 403 0.67 27.73 -0.83
N LEU A 404 1.51 26.71 -0.90
CA LEU A 404 2.57 26.53 -1.90
C LEU A 404 2.32 25.27 -2.72
N VAL A 405 2.34 25.41 -4.04
CA VAL A 405 2.14 24.29 -4.96
C VAL A 405 3.19 24.33 -6.05
N GLY A 406 4.04 23.31 -6.10
CA GLY A 406 5.00 23.07 -7.19
C GLY A 406 4.42 22.14 -8.25
N GLY A 407 5.18 21.94 -9.32
CA GLY A 407 4.83 20.99 -10.37
C GLY A 407 4.27 21.60 -11.64
N PHE A 408 4.46 22.90 -11.89
CA PHE A 408 3.90 23.55 -13.09
C PHE A 408 4.95 23.68 -14.20
N PRO A 409 4.57 23.61 -15.48
CA PRO A 409 5.51 23.94 -16.57
C PRO A 409 5.94 25.40 -16.51
N SER A 410 7.18 25.69 -16.91
CA SER A 410 7.62 27.10 -17.05
C SER A 410 6.71 27.85 -18.03
N GLY A 411 6.39 29.10 -17.69
CA GLY A 411 5.40 29.92 -18.40
C GLY A 411 3.93 29.51 -18.20
N PHE A 412 3.63 28.54 -17.33
CA PHE A 412 2.28 28.15 -16.92
C PHE A 412 1.31 27.85 -18.08
N SER A 413 1.81 27.17 -19.13
CA SER A 413 0.97 26.68 -20.24
C SER A 413 -0.15 25.74 -19.78
N SER A 414 -0.02 25.17 -18.58
CA SER A 414 -1.05 24.42 -17.86
C SER A 414 -1.13 24.92 -16.41
N LEU A 415 -2.35 24.99 -15.88
CA LEU A 415 -2.64 25.28 -14.45
C LEU A 415 -3.02 24.01 -13.68
N ALA A 416 -2.69 22.84 -14.22
CA ALA A 416 -2.75 21.56 -13.53
C ALA A 416 -1.32 21.14 -13.14
N PRO A 417 -1.00 21.02 -11.85
CA PRO A 417 0.33 20.59 -11.41
C PRO A 417 0.57 19.12 -11.74
N ASP A 418 1.79 18.84 -12.22
CA ASP A 418 2.33 17.52 -12.51
C ASP A 418 3.80 17.47 -12.03
N PRO A 419 4.03 17.24 -10.73
CA PRO A 419 5.37 17.26 -10.14
C PRO A 419 6.28 16.13 -10.65
N VAL A 420 5.75 15.13 -11.37
CA VAL A 420 6.53 14.06 -11.98
C VAL A 420 7.22 14.57 -13.25
N ASN A 421 6.49 15.29 -14.10
CA ASN A 421 7.02 15.80 -15.37
C ASN A 421 7.61 17.22 -15.28
N HIS A 422 7.20 18.00 -14.28
CA HIS A 422 7.60 19.40 -14.09
C HIS A 422 8.21 19.63 -12.70
N VAL A 423 9.39 19.06 -12.48
CA VAL A 423 10.02 19.04 -11.15
C VAL A 423 10.34 20.46 -10.65
N THR A 424 9.83 20.78 -9.46
CA THR A 424 10.13 22.03 -8.74
C THR A 424 11.06 21.73 -7.55
N LEU A 425 12.33 22.08 -7.68
CA LEU A 425 13.38 21.77 -6.69
C LEU A 425 13.64 22.97 -5.77
N ILE A 426 13.33 22.83 -4.48
CA ILE A 426 13.80 23.74 -3.42
C ILE A 426 15.15 23.22 -2.93
N GLN A 427 16.20 24.04 -3.06
CA GLN A 427 17.56 23.64 -2.73
C GLN A 427 18.12 24.49 -1.58
N ASP A 428 18.25 23.89 -0.39
CA ASP A 428 18.85 24.56 0.75
C ASP A 428 20.37 24.31 0.82
N THR A 429 21.14 25.29 0.36
CA THR A 429 22.61 25.28 0.43
C THR A 429 23.16 26.41 1.29
N ARG A 430 22.34 26.96 2.21
CA ARG A 430 22.76 28.10 3.04
C ARG A 430 23.95 27.72 3.92
N ILE A 431 24.84 28.69 4.07
CA ILE A 431 25.99 28.63 4.97
C ILE A 431 25.69 29.55 6.16
N GLY A 432 26.07 29.14 7.37
CA GLY A 432 25.95 29.96 8.58
C GLY A 432 24.72 29.70 9.44
N CYS A 433 23.89 28.71 9.08
CA CYS A 433 22.90 28.09 9.96
C CYS A 433 23.34 26.66 10.32
N GLY A 434 22.62 26.01 11.24
CA GLY A 434 22.75 24.59 11.51
C GLY A 434 24.03 24.18 12.24
N ALA A 435 24.68 25.14 12.92
CA ALA A 435 25.90 24.92 13.70
C ALA A 435 25.63 24.56 15.18
N VAL A 436 24.44 24.90 15.69
CA VAL A 436 24.03 24.72 17.09
C VAL A 436 22.57 24.25 17.16
N PRO A 437 22.16 23.57 18.24
CA PRO A 437 20.81 23.01 18.37
C PRO A 437 19.68 24.06 18.48
N THR A 438 20.01 25.36 18.56
CA THR A 438 19.01 26.44 18.60
C THR A 438 18.82 27.15 17.26
N ASP A 439 19.56 26.74 16.22
CA ASP A 439 19.56 27.40 14.91
C ASP A 439 19.68 26.37 13.79
N PHE A 440 18.58 25.68 13.48
CA PHE A 440 18.55 24.69 12.41
C PHE A 440 18.51 25.35 11.02
N CYS A 441 19.20 24.77 10.05
CA CYS A 441 18.97 25.09 8.65
C CYS A 441 17.64 24.47 8.19
N ILE A 442 16.58 25.30 8.13
CA ILE A 442 15.22 24.86 7.81
C ILE A 442 14.80 25.39 6.43
N ALA A 443 14.57 24.52 5.45
CA ALA A 443 14.22 24.97 4.10
C ALA A 443 12.85 25.66 4.06
N VAL A 444 11.81 25.02 4.59
CA VAL A 444 10.44 25.55 4.69
C VAL A 444 9.97 25.55 6.14
N SER A 445 9.42 26.67 6.61
CA SER A 445 8.86 26.81 7.95
C SER A 445 7.43 27.31 7.90
N ILE A 446 6.57 26.68 8.69
CA ILE A 446 5.15 26.97 8.80
C ILE A 446 4.86 27.29 10.27
N SER A 447 4.32 28.48 10.52
CA SER A 447 3.89 28.89 11.85
C SER A 447 2.66 29.78 11.72
N THR A 448 1.48 29.16 11.74
CA THR A 448 0.21 29.88 11.58
C THR A 448 -0.87 29.37 12.53
N VAL A 449 -1.64 30.33 13.05
CA VAL A 449 -2.87 30.10 13.83
C VAL A 449 -4.09 30.74 13.13
N GLY A 450 -3.91 31.15 11.88
CA GLY A 450 -4.88 31.92 11.10
C GLY A 450 -5.84 31.07 10.26
N LEU A 451 -5.77 29.74 10.30
CA LEU A 451 -6.59 28.88 9.46
C LEU A 451 -7.97 28.69 10.08
N ASN A 452 -8.80 29.72 9.96
CA ASN A 452 -10.18 29.72 10.40
C ASN A 452 -11.04 30.40 9.32
N PRO A 453 -12.23 29.88 8.95
CA PRO A 453 -12.93 28.71 9.51
C PRO A 453 -12.39 27.35 9.01
N ALA A 454 -13.06 26.25 9.36
CA ALA A 454 -12.65 24.87 9.04
C ALA A 454 -12.52 24.54 7.55
N SER A 455 -13.08 25.38 6.66
CA SER A 455 -12.93 25.25 5.21
C SER A 455 -11.62 25.84 4.68
N THR A 456 -10.83 26.52 5.51
CA THR A 456 -9.53 27.08 5.12
C THR A 456 -8.46 26.01 5.26
N SER A 457 -7.57 25.92 4.27
CA SER A 457 -6.43 25.02 4.31
C SER A 457 -5.15 25.72 3.86
N LEU A 458 -4.03 25.27 4.41
CA LEU A 458 -2.70 25.62 3.94
C LEU A 458 -2.06 24.34 3.42
N THR A 459 -1.68 24.32 2.15
CA THR A 459 -1.08 23.14 1.52
C THR A 459 0.33 23.46 1.05
N VAL A 460 1.29 22.57 1.33
CA VAL A 460 2.61 22.54 0.69
C VAL A 460 2.69 21.25 -0.11
N SER A 461 2.75 21.36 -1.43
CA SER A 461 2.66 20.19 -2.31
C SER A 461 3.47 20.28 -3.59
N GLY A 462 3.94 19.13 -4.10
CA GLY A 462 4.56 19.01 -5.42
C GLY A 462 6.01 19.47 -5.50
N PHE A 463 6.70 19.59 -4.37
CA PHE A 463 8.11 19.99 -4.32
C PHE A 463 9.05 18.81 -4.14
N THR A 464 10.20 18.88 -4.79
CA THR A 464 11.40 18.18 -4.34
C THR A 464 12.18 19.13 -3.43
N ILE A 465 12.42 18.73 -2.18
CA ILE A 465 13.12 19.55 -1.18
C ILE A 465 14.44 18.87 -0.85
N GLN A 466 15.55 19.49 -1.23
CA GLN A 466 16.88 19.05 -0.81
C GLN A 466 17.22 19.70 0.53
N VAL A 467 17.36 18.87 1.57
CA VAL A 467 17.70 19.33 2.92
C VAL A 467 19.18 19.74 2.97
N ASN A 468 19.48 20.76 3.78
CA ASN A 468 20.83 21.25 3.99
C ASN A 468 21.76 20.18 4.58
N SER A 469 23.06 20.25 4.30
CA SER A 469 24.08 19.34 4.84
C SER A 469 24.67 19.76 6.20
N ALA A 470 24.12 20.80 6.84
CA ALA A 470 24.58 21.30 8.14
C ALA A 470 24.31 20.29 9.29
N SER A 471 24.96 20.48 10.45
CA SER A 471 24.82 19.56 11.59
C SER A 471 23.40 19.52 12.14
N TYR A 472 22.69 20.64 12.09
CA TYR A 472 21.29 20.75 12.49
C TYR A 472 20.48 21.25 11.29
N SER A 473 19.59 20.41 10.76
CA SER A 473 18.87 20.73 9.52
C SER A 473 17.52 20.04 9.41
N GLU A 474 16.60 20.72 8.75
CA GLU A 474 15.23 20.28 8.52
C GLU A 474 14.78 20.57 7.09
N GLY A 475 14.00 19.66 6.52
CA GLY A 475 13.27 19.94 5.28
C GLY A 475 12.11 20.90 5.53
N ILE A 476 11.13 20.46 6.33
CA ILE A 476 9.94 21.24 6.67
C ILE A 476 9.75 21.28 8.19
N LEU A 477 9.57 22.47 8.74
CA LEU A 477 9.19 22.69 10.14
C LEU A 477 7.75 23.19 10.23
N LEU A 478 6.92 22.57 11.07
CA LEU A 478 5.63 23.08 11.51
C LEU A 478 5.72 23.42 13.00
N ASN A 479 5.70 24.70 13.36
CA ASN A 479 5.95 25.13 14.72
C ASN A 479 4.82 26.01 15.28
N GLY A 480 4.20 25.55 16.38
CA GLY A 480 3.18 26.31 17.10
C GLY A 480 1.86 26.48 16.36
N CYS A 481 1.53 25.59 15.42
CA CYS A 481 0.30 25.67 14.62
C CYS A 481 -0.90 25.10 15.39
N LYS A 482 -1.26 25.69 16.54
CA LYS A 482 -2.40 25.26 17.38
C LYS A 482 -3.68 26.03 17.06
N PHE A 483 -4.82 25.46 17.45
CA PHE A 483 -6.16 26.11 17.42
C PHE A 483 -6.69 26.47 16.02
N ASN A 484 -6.13 25.87 14.98
CA ASN A 484 -6.65 26.00 13.62
C ASN A 484 -7.88 25.10 13.46
N SER A 485 -9.06 25.69 13.20
CA SER A 485 -10.22 24.89 12.79
C SER A 485 -10.04 24.32 11.38
N GLY A 486 -9.29 25.02 10.52
CA GLY A 486 -8.82 24.59 9.23
C GLY A 486 -7.57 23.69 9.31
N GLN A 487 -7.11 23.17 8.17
CA GLN A 487 -6.13 22.08 8.14
C GLN A 487 -4.84 22.45 7.40
N ILE A 488 -3.69 22.09 7.96
CA ILE A 488 -2.40 22.17 7.24
C ILE A 488 -2.13 20.82 6.57
N ARG A 489 -1.66 20.86 5.32
CA ARG A 489 -1.39 19.68 4.52
C ARG A 489 0.00 19.71 3.89
N ILE A 490 0.76 18.65 4.14
CA ILE A 490 2.03 18.40 3.48
C ILE A 490 1.81 17.20 2.58
N THR A 491 1.74 17.41 1.26
CA THR A 491 1.29 16.35 0.35
C THR A 491 2.12 16.24 -0.91
N GLN A 492 2.38 15.01 -1.38
CA GLN A 492 3.05 14.78 -2.68
C GLN A 492 4.40 15.49 -2.82
N ASN A 493 5.15 15.63 -1.73
CA ASN A 493 6.51 16.16 -1.75
C ASN A 493 7.54 15.02 -1.73
N THR A 494 8.71 15.29 -2.29
CA THR A 494 9.89 14.44 -2.18
C THR A 494 10.94 15.16 -1.35
N ILE A 495 11.14 14.75 -0.10
CA ILE A 495 12.13 15.35 0.81
C ILE A 495 13.38 14.47 0.81
N LEU A 496 14.50 15.07 0.42
CA LEU A 496 15.77 14.38 0.22
C LEU A 496 16.79 14.89 1.23
N GLY A 497 16.92 14.13 2.32
CA GLY A 497 18.03 14.27 3.25
C GLY A 497 19.37 13.85 2.64
N ASP A 498 20.46 14.48 3.09
CA ASP A 498 21.82 14.06 2.78
C ASP A 498 22.05 12.63 3.30
N LEU A 499 22.54 11.74 2.44
CA LEU A 499 22.82 10.35 2.80
C LEU A 499 24.12 10.21 3.59
N THR A 500 24.98 11.21 3.55
CA THR A 500 26.30 11.17 4.18
C THR A 500 26.26 11.89 5.52
N VAL A 501 26.86 11.29 6.54
CA VAL A 501 27.08 12.00 7.81
C VAL A 501 28.21 13.02 7.57
N PRO A 502 27.99 14.33 7.78
CA PRO A 502 29.00 15.33 7.50
C PRO A 502 30.26 15.11 8.36
N PRO A 503 31.48 15.08 7.77
CA PRO A 503 32.72 14.92 8.52
C PRO A 503 32.88 16.03 9.57
N GLY A 504 33.18 15.64 10.82
CA GLY A 504 33.37 16.60 11.91
C GLY A 504 32.08 17.24 12.45
N SER A 505 30.89 16.75 12.07
CA SER A 505 29.62 17.17 12.67
C SER A 505 29.60 17.00 14.20
N ASP A 506 28.79 17.81 14.87
CA ASP A 506 28.53 17.72 16.31
C ASP A 506 28.06 16.30 16.67
N VAL A 507 28.54 15.74 17.78
CA VAL A 507 28.06 14.44 18.29
C VAL A 507 26.58 14.48 18.62
N ASN A 508 26.03 15.67 18.89
CA ASN A 508 24.61 15.93 19.14
C ASN A 508 23.84 16.38 17.88
N SER A 509 24.43 16.24 16.68
CA SER A 509 23.82 16.67 15.41
C SER A 509 22.50 15.95 15.11
N ASN A 510 21.47 16.71 14.75
CA ASN A 510 20.11 16.23 14.53
C ASN A 510 19.60 16.61 13.14
N GLY A 511 18.82 15.73 12.52
CA GLY A 511 18.49 15.84 11.12
C GLY A 511 17.13 15.29 10.80
N ARG A 512 16.21 16.15 10.36
CA ARG A 512 14.79 15.79 10.20
C ARG A 512 14.31 16.05 8.77
N GLY A 513 13.52 15.13 8.22
CA GLY A 513 12.78 15.38 6.98
C GLY A 513 11.66 16.40 7.23
N ILE A 514 10.76 16.05 8.14
CA ILE A 514 9.68 16.92 8.63
C ILE A 514 9.70 16.95 10.16
N GLU A 515 9.57 18.13 10.73
CA GLU A 515 9.30 18.32 12.15
C GLU A 515 7.93 18.96 12.38
N VAL A 516 7.20 18.45 13.37
CA VAL A 516 5.95 19.03 13.87
C VAL A 516 6.08 19.29 15.36
N ALA A 517 6.30 20.54 15.71
CA ALA A 517 6.50 21.00 17.08
C ALA A 517 5.28 21.77 17.58
N GLY A 518 4.70 21.31 18.69
CA GLY A 518 3.59 21.97 19.37
C GLY A 518 2.43 22.33 18.42
N SER A 519 2.05 21.44 17.51
CA SER A 519 1.07 21.71 16.45
C SER A 519 -0.04 20.67 16.39
N GLU A 520 -1.17 21.03 15.77
CA GLU A 520 -2.39 20.21 15.73
C GLU A 520 -3.09 20.29 14.37
N ASN A 521 -3.94 19.31 14.04
CA ASN A 521 -4.76 19.27 12.82
C ASN A 521 -3.96 19.37 11.51
N ILE A 522 -3.00 18.46 11.36
CA ILE A 522 -2.10 18.38 10.20
C ILE A 522 -2.29 17.04 9.49
N VAL A 523 -2.26 17.06 8.15
CA VAL A 523 -2.22 15.85 7.32
C VAL A 523 -0.90 15.83 6.55
N ILE A 524 -0.14 14.76 6.74
CA ILE A 524 1.07 14.44 5.98
C ILE A 524 0.72 13.23 5.11
N SER A 525 0.56 13.42 3.79
CA SER A 525 0.12 12.32 2.93
C SER A 525 0.74 12.25 1.55
N GLY A 526 1.05 11.05 1.08
CA GLY A 526 1.57 10.84 -0.28
C GLY A 526 2.98 11.38 -0.51
N ASN A 527 3.75 11.64 0.55
CA ASN A 527 5.12 12.14 0.44
C ASN A 527 6.12 10.98 0.37
N THR A 528 7.26 11.23 -0.25
CA THR A 528 8.48 10.42 -0.09
C THR A 528 9.46 11.21 0.76
N ILE A 529 9.76 10.73 1.96
CA ILE A 529 10.51 11.48 2.97
C ILE A 529 11.73 10.68 3.37
N ARG A 530 12.89 11.29 3.21
CA ARG A 530 14.15 10.76 3.70
C ARG A 530 14.77 11.75 4.67
N GLY A 531 14.91 11.34 5.93
CA GLY A 531 15.66 12.10 6.93
C GLY A 531 17.14 12.27 6.53
N PRO A 532 17.80 13.39 6.84
CA PRO A 532 19.22 13.55 6.57
C PRO A 532 20.07 12.76 7.61
N SER A 533 21.15 12.12 7.15
CA SER A 533 22.08 11.35 7.98
C SER A 533 22.88 12.26 8.93
N ARG A 534 22.90 11.97 10.24
CA ARG A 534 23.61 12.76 11.26
C ARG A 534 24.30 11.86 12.28
N LYS A 535 24.91 12.43 13.32
CA LYS A 535 25.53 11.63 14.38
C LYS A 535 24.55 11.26 15.48
N ASN A 536 23.74 12.20 15.96
CA ASN A 536 22.82 11.93 17.06
C ASN A 536 21.47 11.44 16.57
N SER A 537 20.79 12.18 15.68
CA SER A 537 19.46 11.78 15.25
C SER A 537 19.21 11.99 13.77
N SER A 538 18.56 11.01 13.15
CA SER A 538 18.17 11.03 11.75
C SER A 538 16.72 10.55 11.61
N GLU A 539 15.79 11.51 11.56
CA GLU A 539 14.37 11.24 11.53
C GLU A 539 13.74 11.57 10.17
N GLY A 540 12.88 10.68 9.67
CA GLY A 540 12.00 11.01 8.54
C GLY A 540 10.97 12.07 8.96
N ILE A 541 10.17 11.74 9.97
CA ILE A 541 9.19 12.63 10.62
C ILE A 541 9.42 12.61 12.13
N PHE A 542 9.56 13.79 12.73
CA PHE A 542 9.64 13.97 14.18
C PHE A 542 8.46 14.81 14.67
N LEU A 543 7.66 14.27 15.61
CA LEU A 543 6.59 15.03 16.27
C LEU A 543 7.00 15.29 17.72
N ILE A 544 6.89 16.55 18.17
CA ILE A 544 7.12 16.93 19.57
C ILE A 544 5.94 17.73 20.13
N GLY A 545 5.35 17.27 21.24
CA GLY A 545 4.23 17.94 21.91
C GLY A 545 3.01 18.21 21.02
N SER A 546 2.72 17.32 20.07
CA SER A 546 1.78 17.54 18.96
C SER A 546 0.67 16.48 18.90
N GLY A 547 -0.46 16.86 18.28
CA GLY A 547 -1.55 15.92 18.00
C GLY A 547 -2.44 15.50 19.18
N LEU A 548 -2.34 16.18 20.32
CA LEU A 548 -3.04 15.82 21.55
C LEU A 548 -4.52 16.26 21.55
N SER A 549 -4.85 17.43 21.01
CA SER A 549 -6.26 17.92 20.96
C SER A 549 -6.94 17.66 19.62
N GLN A 550 -6.20 17.80 18.51
CA GLN A 550 -6.67 17.49 17.16
C GLN A 550 -5.62 16.65 16.43
N PRO A 551 -6.04 15.68 15.58
CA PRO A 551 -5.15 14.63 15.12
C PRO A 551 -4.07 15.14 14.16
N ILE A 552 -2.89 14.53 14.27
CA ILE A 552 -1.90 14.50 13.19
C ILE A 552 -2.14 13.20 12.42
N ILE A 553 -2.35 13.30 11.11
CA ILE A 553 -2.59 12.16 10.23
C ILE A 553 -1.38 11.97 9.33
N ILE A 554 -0.74 10.81 9.41
CA ILE A 554 0.39 10.41 8.57
C ILE A 554 -0.07 9.22 7.73
N THR A 555 -0.29 9.41 6.42
CA THR A 555 -0.85 8.34 5.58
C THR A 555 -0.37 8.29 4.13
N GLY A 556 -0.20 7.08 3.58
CA GLY A 556 0.22 6.92 2.18
C GLY A 556 1.62 7.46 1.89
N ASN A 557 2.48 7.59 2.89
CA ASN A 557 3.85 8.10 2.71
C ASN A 557 4.85 6.95 2.59
N ILE A 558 5.96 7.20 1.91
CA ILE A 558 7.21 6.43 2.04
C ILE A 558 8.12 7.25 2.95
N ILE A 559 8.49 6.70 4.10
CA ILE A 559 9.21 7.45 5.13
C ILE A 559 10.42 6.64 5.57
N ASP A 560 11.59 7.25 5.56
CA ASP A 560 12.85 6.62 5.93
C ASP A 560 13.62 7.52 6.91
N GLY A 561 14.05 6.95 8.04
CA GLY A 561 15.23 7.43 8.75
C GLY A 561 16.49 7.09 7.95
N MET A 562 17.61 7.75 8.20
CA MET A 562 18.88 7.44 7.53
C MET A 562 19.95 7.05 8.54
N ILE A 563 21.19 7.52 8.41
CA ILE A 563 22.27 7.07 9.28
C ILE A 563 22.29 7.97 10.51
N ALA A 564 22.30 7.33 11.68
CA ALA A 564 22.70 7.95 12.94
C ALA A 564 23.96 7.23 13.47
N ASP A 565 25.13 7.88 13.37
CA ASP A 565 26.43 7.26 13.69
C ASP A 565 26.59 6.89 15.17
N SER A 566 25.94 7.61 16.08
CA SER A 566 26.05 7.40 17.53
C SER A 566 24.72 7.47 18.29
N GLY A 567 23.62 7.81 17.62
CA GLY A 567 22.29 7.83 18.23
C GLY A 567 21.24 7.11 17.38
N ILE A 568 20.10 7.77 17.16
CA ILE A 568 18.84 7.16 16.74
C ILE A 568 18.50 7.50 15.29
N SER A 569 18.17 6.48 14.51
CA SER A 569 17.51 6.62 13.21
C SER A 569 16.07 6.15 13.32
N ALA A 570 15.11 7.03 13.04
CA ALA A 570 13.69 6.66 13.03
C ALA A 570 13.00 7.13 11.74
N ALA A 571 12.13 6.32 11.14
CA ALA A 571 11.28 6.87 10.08
C ALA A 571 10.24 7.82 10.68
N ILE A 572 9.58 7.41 11.76
CA ILE A 572 8.67 8.26 12.53
C ILE A 572 9.10 8.23 13.99
N ASP A 573 9.20 9.39 14.59
CA ASP A 573 9.48 9.55 16.02
C ASP A 573 8.41 10.45 16.66
N LEU A 574 7.84 9.97 17.76
CA LEU A 574 6.75 10.59 18.51
C LEU A 574 7.23 10.91 19.93
N ASP A 575 7.51 12.17 20.20
CA ASP A 575 7.94 12.68 21.49
C ASP A 575 6.79 13.50 22.13
N PHE A 576 6.25 13.08 23.28
CA PHE A 576 5.06 13.70 23.90
C PHE A 576 3.89 13.93 22.92
N SER A 577 3.71 13.04 21.95
CA SER A 577 2.83 13.26 20.79
C SER A 577 1.88 12.09 20.51
N ALA A 578 0.79 12.39 19.80
CA ALA A 578 -0.16 11.38 19.32
C ALA A 578 -0.46 11.56 17.82
N ALA A 579 -0.60 10.44 17.10
CA ALA A 579 -0.86 10.48 15.66
C ALA A 579 -1.70 9.28 15.18
N ILE A 580 -2.36 9.48 14.04
CA ILE A 580 -2.95 8.43 13.22
C ILE A 580 -1.95 8.11 12.11
N ILE A 581 -1.30 6.95 12.19
CA ILE A 581 -0.28 6.47 11.26
C ILE A 581 -0.88 5.30 10.47
N ALA A 582 -1.27 5.56 9.21
CA ALA A 582 -2.06 4.61 8.43
C ALA A 582 -1.54 4.41 7.00
N ASN A 583 -1.45 3.18 6.50
CA ASN A 583 -1.12 2.90 5.10
C ASN A 583 0.21 3.51 4.63
N ASN A 584 1.25 3.52 5.46
CA ASN A 584 2.58 4.01 5.10
C ASN A 584 3.54 2.86 4.82
N LYS A 585 4.58 3.14 4.04
CA LYS A 585 5.78 2.29 3.92
C LYS A 585 6.91 2.93 4.72
N ILE A 586 7.41 2.22 5.73
CA ILE A 586 8.28 2.78 6.77
C ILE A 586 9.64 2.06 6.71
N ASN A 587 10.73 2.80 6.51
CA ASN A 587 12.12 2.34 6.33
C ASN A 587 12.35 1.41 5.12
N ALA A 588 11.51 1.50 4.09
CA ALA A 588 11.64 0.68 2.89
C ALA A 588 12.99 0.92 2.17
N TYR A 589 13.52 2.15 2.17
CA TYR A 589 14.80 2.45 1.53
C TYR A 589 15.98 1.81 2.26
N GLN A 590 16.01 1.90 3.60
CA GLN A 590 17.07 1.30 4.42
C GLN A 590 17.08 -0.24 4.26
N PHE A 591 15.90 -0.84 4.23
CA PHE A 591 15.73 -2.28 4.03
C PHE A 591 16.25 -2.75 2.67
N LEU A 592 16.08 -1.93 1.61
CA LEU A 592 16.57 -2.23 0.27
C LEU A 592 18.06 -1.89 0.08
N ASN A 593 18.65 -1.03 0.93
CA ASN A 593 20.01 -0.49 0.78
C ASN A 593 20.78 -0.49 2.13
N PRO A 594 21.32 -1.64 2.59
CA PRO A 594 21.82 -1.83 3.96
C PRO A 594 23.24 -1.25 4.26
N THR A 595 23.75 -0.31 3.47
CA THR A 595 25.17 0.13 3.54
C THR A 595 25.29 1.65 3.63
N PRO A 596 24.86 2.34 4.70
CA PRO A 596 25.35 2.12 6.08
C PRO A 596 24.25 1.98 7.16
N VAL A 597 24.63 1.44 8.32
CA VAL A 597 23.71 0.96 9.36
C VAL A 597 23.80 1.84 10.60
N ALA A 598 22.67 2.40 11.05
CA ALA A 598 22.61 3.20 12.28
C ALA A 598 22.88 2.36 13.55
N VAL A 599 23.30 3.02 14.64
CA VAL A 599 23.57 2.34 15.92
C VAL A 599 22.27 1.88 16.57
N ILE A 600 21.26 2.75 16.63
CA ILE A 600 19.89 2.45 17.03
C ILE A 600 18.98 2.81 15.87
N SER A 601 18.08 1.91 15.51
CA SER A 601 17.20 2.10 14.37
C SER A 601 15.78 1.63 14.67
N ALA A 602 14.81 2.47 14.35
CA ALA A 602 13.39 2.21 14.57
C ALA A 602 12.58 2.52 13.30
N GLY A 603 11.54 1.73 13.02
CA GLY A 603 10.50 2.13 12.09
C GLY A 603 9.70 3.29 12.68
N ILE A 604 9.01 3.01 13.78
CA ILE A 604 8.28 3.98 14.59
C ILE A 604 8.89 3.97 15.99
N MET A 605 9.28 5.14 16.46
CA MET A 605 9.73 5.39 17.83
C MET A 605 8.68 6.23 18.55
N ILE A 606 8.46 5.91 19.81
CA ILE A 606 7.52 6.60 20.68
C ILE A 606 8.23 6.79 22.01
N ASP A 607 8.58 8.04 22.28
CA ASP A 607 9.25 8.43 23.51
C ASP A 607 8.29 9.32 24.33
N ASP A 608 8.19 9.02 25.62
CA ASP A 608 7.45 9.82 26.61
C ASP A 608 6.02 10.23 26.18
N ALA A 609 5.25 9.28 25.62
CA ALA A 609 3.88 9.52 25.19
C ALA A 609 2.99 9.97 26.35
N PHE A 610 2.42 11.18 26.27
CA PHE A 610 1.66 11.78 27.36
C PHE A 610 0.23 12.17 26.93
N GLY A 611 -0.79 11.62 27.59
CA GLY A 611 -2.18 12.04 27.54
C GLY A 611 -2.96 11.77 26.24
N GLY A 612 -2.31 11.25 25.18
CA GLY A 612 -2.91 11.01 23.87
C GLY A 612 -3.13 9.54 23.50
N THR A 613 -3.82 9.28 22.39
CA THR A 613 -3.96 7.93 21.79
C THR A 613 -3.40 7.91 20.38
N SER A 614 -2.41 7.05 20.13
CA SER A 614 -1.85 6.83 18.79
C SER A 614 -2.49 5.62 18.12
N TYR A 615 -2.88 5.78 16.86
CA TYR A 615 -3.50 4.72 16.05
C TYR A 615 -2.54 4.37 14.93
N ILE A 616 -1.97 3.17 14.97
CA ILE A 616 -0.96 2.69 14.03
C ILE A 616 -1.55 1.50 13.30
N PHE A 617 -2.02 1.67 12.07
CA PHE A 617 -2.68 0.58 11.37
C PHE A 617 -2.37 0.46 9.89
N ASN A 618 -2.42 -0.77 9.39
CA ASN A 618 -2.26 -1.08 7.98
C ASN A 618 -0.96 -0.51 7.39
N ASN A 619 0.15 -0.45 8.14
CA ASN A 619 1.44 -0.02 7.59
C ASN A 619 2.30 -1.21 7.18
N ASP A 620 3.19 -0.99 6.21
CA ASP A 620 4.32 -1.88 5.90
C ASP A 620 5.56 -1.31 6.58
N ILE A 621 6.05 -1.99 7.59
CA ILE A 621 7.16 -1.55 8.45
C ILE A 621 8.34 -2.45 8.21
N PHE A 622 9.42 -1.89 7.68
CA PHE A 622 10.65 -2.62 7.43
C PHE A 622 11.62 -2.36 8.59
N VAL A 623 11.94 -3.41 9.33
CA VAL A 623 12.93 -3.34 10.41
C VAL A 623 14.31 -3.20 9.75
N PRO A 624 15.03 -2.09 10.01
CA PRO A 624 16.36 -1.86 9.46
C PRO A 624 17.41 -2.77 10.12
N ASP A 625 18.64 -2.80 9.59
CA ASP A 625 19.76 -3.45 10.27
C ASP A 625 20.30 -2.56 11.41
N SER A 626 21.05 -3.13 12.38
CA SER A 626 21.81 -2.37 13.41
C SER A 626 23.24 -2.93 13.60
N GLN A 627 24.21 -2.06 13.96
CA GLN A 627 25.64 -2.43 14.10
C GLN A 627 26.03 -2.95 15.50
N SER A 628 25.23 -2.71 16.53
CA SER A 628 25.61 -2.99 17.93
C SER A 628 24.93 -4.24 18.48
N GLY A 629 25.73 -5.20 18.94
CA GLY A 629 25.25 -6.35 19.73
C GLY A 629 25.11 -6.09 21.23
N MET A 630 25.20 -4.84 21.69
CA MET A 630 25.28 -4.52 23.13
C MET A 630 24.39 -3.36 23.59
N TRP A 631 23.83 -2.53 22.69
CA TRP A 631 23.12 -1.29 23.08
C TRP A 631 21.79 -1.01 22.38
N GLY A 632 21.23 -1.93 21.58
CA GLY A 632 19.83 -1.79 21.18
C GLY A 632 19.47 -2.60 19.96
N PRO A 633 18.29 -3.24 19.94
CA PRO A 633 17.80 -3.91 18.75
C PRO A 633 17.38 -2.89 17.69
N ALA A 634 17.53 -3.22 16.41
CA ALA A 634 16.72 -2.59 15.38
C ALA A 634 15.26 -2.96 15.61
N VAL A 635 14.35 -1.98 15.69
CA VAL A 635 12.96 -2.23 16.07
C VAL A 635 11.99 -1.79 14.97
N GLY A 636 10.93 -2.57 14.73
CA GLY A 636 9.81 -2.11 13.91
C GLY A 636 9.07 -0.96 14.59
N ILE A 637 8.48 -1.22 15.77
CA ILE A 637 7.81 -0.22 16.62
C ILE A 637 8.41 -0.27 18.03
N ALA A 638 8.99 0.83 18.50
CA ALA A 638 9.49 0.97 19.85
C ALA A 638 8.65 1.99 20.63
N ALA A 639 8.26 1.65 21.85
CA ALA A 639 7.72 2.59 22.81
C ALA A 639 8.56 2.55 24.10
N ASN A 640 9.25 3.66 24.39
CA ASN A 640 10.18 3.81 25.49
C ASN A 640 9.75 4.95 26.42
N GLY A 641 10.24 4.95 27.65
CA GLY A 641 10.00 6.02 28.63
C GLY A 641 8.73 5.86 29.47
N ASP A 642 8.31 6.94 30.12
CA ASP A 642 7.09 6.98 30.93
C ASP A 642 5.88 7.06 29.98
N ILE A 643 5.23 5.91 29.78
CA ILE A 643 4.11 5.80 28.84
C ILE A 643 2.79 6.16 29.54
N ASP A 644 2.42 7.43 29.48
CA ASP A 644 1.11 7.96 29.89
C ASP A 644 0.17 8.12 28.67
N GLY A 645 0.24 7.21 27.70
CA GLY A 645 -0.52 7.25 26.44
C GLY A 645 -1.08 5.89 26.03
N SER A 646 -2.12 5.88 25.19
CA SER A 646 -2.71 4.64 24.65
C SER A 646 -2.28 4.38 23.20
N PHE A 647 -2.16 3.11 22.83
CA PHE A 647 -1.75 2.72 21.47
C PHE A 647 -2.65 1.64 20.92
N LEU A 648 -3.12 1.84 19.69
CA LEU A 648 -3.82 0.84 18.92
C LEU A 648 -2.95 0.48 17.72
N ILE A 649 -2.27 -0.66 17.80
CA ILE A 649 -1.37 -1.16 16.76
C ILE A 649 -2.09 -2.31 16.05
N LEU A 650 -2.63 -2.06 14.85
CA LEU A 650 -3.59 -2.95 14.20
C LEU A 650 -3.21 -3.26 12.76
N ASN A 651 -3.33 -4.52 12.31
CA ASN A 651 -3.21 -4.87 10.88
C ASN A 651 -1.92 -4.40 10.17
N ASN A 652 -0.80 -4.21 10.87
CA ASN A 652 0.48 -3.84 10.23
C ASN A 652 1.22 -5.08 9.73
N GLN A 653 1.98 -4.94 8.64
CA GLN A 653 2.98 -5.92 8.22
C GLN A 653 4.37 -5.44 8.68
N ILE A 654 5.11 -6.31 9.36
CA ILE A 654 6.46 -5.99 9.85
C ILE A 654 7.46 -6.98 9.25
N PHE A 655 8.44 -6.46 8.52
CA PHE A 655 9.44 -7.21 7.79
C PHE A 655 10.82 -7.10 8.44
N SER A 656 11.58 -8.18 8.47
CA SER A 656 12.99 -8.17 8.86
C SER A 656 13.83 -8.99 7.88
N THR A 657 15.10 -8.65 7.74
CA THR A 657 16.09 -9.31 6.86
C THR A 657 16.82 -10.46 7.57
N VAL A 658 16.80 -10.52 8.91
CA VAL A 658 17.69 -11.39 9.69
C VAL A 658 16.99 -12.68 10.13
N ALA A 659 17.05 -13.71 9.28
CA ALA A 659 16.79 -15.08 9.70
C ALA A 659 18.01 -15.65 10.46
N GLY A 660 18.11 -15.37 11.76
CA GLY A 660 18.90 -16.22 12.66
C GLY A 660 20.34 -15.80 13.04
N SER A 661 20.73 -14.52 12.98
CA SER A 661 21.92 -14.07 13.73
C SER A 661 21.51 -13.39 15.04
N THR A 662 21.56 -14.17 16.13
CA THR A 662 21.71 -13.71 17.53
C THR A 662 21.19 -12.29 17.88
N GLY A 663 19.88 -12.16 18.13
CA GLY A 663 19.35 -11.34 19.23
C GLY A 663 19.19 -9.82 19.09
N ASN A 664 19.41 -9.20 17.92
CA ASN A 664 19.44 -7.72 17.80
C ASN A 664 18.33 -7.08 16.94
N THR A 665 17.26 -7.79 16.59
CA THR A 665 16.12 -7.21 15.84
C THR A 665 14.79 -7.57 16.51
N LEU A 666 13.94 -6.58 16.77
CA LEU A 666 12.62 -6.75 17.37
C LEU A 666 11.52 -6.22 16.44
N ALA A 667 10.38 -6.91 16.40
CA ALA A 667 9.24 -6.37 15.67
C ALA A 667 8.59 -5.22 16.45
N ILE A 668 8.34 -5.46 17.74
CA ILE A 668 7.76 -4.48 18.65
C ILE A 668 8.50 -4.56 19.99
N LEU A 669 8.88 -3.40 20.51
CA LEU A 669 9.43 -3.20 21.84
C LEU A 669 8.50 -2.28 22.63
N LEU A 670 7.93 -2.78 23.72
CA LEU A 670 7.18 -1.97 24.68
C LEU A 670 7.93 -2.03 26.02
N SER A 671 8.60 -0.93 26.37
CA SER A 671 9.51 -0.87 27.50
C SER A 671 8.78 -0.81 28.84
N GLU A 672 7.63 -0.17 28.98
CA GLU A 672 6.82 -0.22 30.20
C GLU A 672 5.33 -0.32 29.83
N PRO A 673 4.48 -1.03 30.61
CA PRO A 673 3.04 -0.96 30.39
C PRO A 673 2.51 0.44 30.71
N PRO A 674 1.57 0.97 29.91
CA PRO A 674 0.93 2.23 30.24
C PRO A 674 0.22 2.17 31.59
N ALA A 675 0.34 3.22 32.39
CA ALA A 675 -0.38 3.33 33.66
C ALA A 675 -1.89 3.49 33.39
N PRO A 676 -2.79 2.86 34.16
CA PRO A 676 -4.24 3.09 34.02
C PRO A 676 -4.57 4.59 34.12
N PRO A 677 -5.48 5.13 33.27
CA PRO A 677 -6.45 4.43 32.42
C PRO A 677 -5.95 4.07 31.02
N PHE A 678 -4.68 4.31 30.70
CA PHE A 678 -4.13 4.10 29.37
C PHE A 678 -3.96 2.60 29.06
N SER A 679 -3.99 2.24 27.78
CA SER A 679 -3.88 0.84 27.35
C SER A 679 -3.25 0.67 25.97
N THR A 680 -2.66 -0.49 25.75
CA THR A 680 -2.12 -0.90 24.44
C THR A 680 -2.94 -2.06 23.89
N ILE A 681 -3.52 -1.87 22.70
CA ILE A 681 -4.23 -2.89 21.93
C ILE A 681 -3.34 -3.29 20.74
N LEU A 682 -3.04 -4.59 20.65
CA LEU A 682 -2.24 -5.16 19.58
C LEU A 682 -3.03 -6.30 18.92
N ARG A 683 -3.48 -6.12 17.67
CA ARG A 683 -4.33 -7.10 16.97
C ARG A 683 -4.10 -7.13 15.46
N GLY A 684 -4.19 -8.30 14.86
CA GLY A 684 -4.12 -8.48 13.41
C GLY A 684 -2.77 -8.12 12.77
N ASN A 685 -1.72 -7.90 13.55
CA ASN A 685 -0.40 -7.60 12.99
C ASN A 685 0.28 -8.88 12.51
N ASN A 686 1.05 -8.72 11.43
CA ASN A 686 1.81 -9.79 10.80
C ASN A 686 3.32 -9.53 10.89
N TYR A 687 4.09 -10.60 11.10
CA TYR A 687 5.54 -10.57 11.33
C TYR A 687 6.28 -11.54 10.38
N PHE A 688 7.15 -11.01 9.53
CA PHE A 688 7.93 -11.78 8.55
C PHE A 688 9.38 -11.99 9.03
N THR A 689 9.75 -13.27 9.18
CA THR A 689 11.06 -13.83 9.57
C THR A 689 11.54 -13.47 10.98
N GLY A 690 12.03 -14.46 11.73
CA GLY A 690 13.05 -14.39 12.80
C GLY A 690 12.92 -13.39 13.94
N THR A 691 11.86 -12.58 14.00
CA THR A 691 11.73 -11.43 14.90
C THR A 691 10.89 -11.78 16.10
N ASP A 692 11.48 -11.56 17.28
CA ASP A 692 10.77 -11.69 18.54
C ASP A 692 9.90 -10.44 18.78
N ILE A 693 8.75 -10.64 19.41
CA ILE A 693 7.99 -9.57 20.07
C ILE A 693 8.48 -9.55 21.51
N VAL A 694 9.00 -8.42 21.99
CA VAL A 694 9.47 -8.28 23.37
C VAL A 694 8.67 -7.19 24.05
N VAL A 695 7.87 -7.60 25.04
CA VAL A 695 7.18 -6.71 25.97
C VAL A 695 7.83 -6.89 27.33
N THR A 696 8.85 -6.09 27.64
CA THR A 696 9.54 -6.15 28.94
C THR A 696 10.13 -4.82 29.36
N GLY A 697 9.71 -4.36 30.55
CA GLY A 697 10.48 -3.46 31.39
C GLY A 697 11.76 -4.10 31.89
N SER A 698 12.86 -3.43 31.55
CA SER A 698 14.25 -3.73 31.86
C SER A 698 14.89 -4.91 31.11
N LEU A 699 15.64 -4.59 30.05
CA LEU A 699 16.53 -5.48 29.31
C LEU A 699 17.89 -5.64 30.02
N VAL A 700 18.23 -6.85 30.46
CA VAL A 700 19.61 -7.39 30.36
C VAL A 700 19.53 -8.92 30.26
N ASN A 701 19.88 -9.47 29.09
CA ASN A 701 20.19 -10.87 28.76
C ASN A 701 19.14 -11.97 29.07
N SER A 702 18.76 -12.76 28.06
CA SER A 702 19.14 -14.19 27.97
C SER A 702 18.33 -15.02 26.96
N ASN A 703 19.07 -15.95 26.34
CA ASN A 703 18.71 -17.17 25.63
C ASN A 703 17.23 -17.67 25.66
N ASN A 704 16.70 -17.81 24.44
CA ASN A 704 16.25 -19.05 23.79
C ASN A 704 15.37 -20.10 24.50
N TYR A 705 14.23 -20.32 23.84
CA TYR A 705 13.43 -21.55 23.62
C TYR A 705 12.10 -21.83 24.35
N ASN A 706 11.16 -22.18 23.46
CA ASN A 706 9.90 -22.92 23.51
C ASN A 706 8.65 -22.32 24.19
N SER A 707 7.75 -21.89 23.29
CA SER A 707 6.29 -21.75 23.42
C SER A 707 5.74 -20.61 24.28
N ASN A 708 4.85 -19.81 23.66
CA ASN A 708 4.21 -18.55 24.07
C ASN A 708 4.98 -17.28 23.59
N PRO A 709 4.37 -16.33 22.85
CA PRO A 709 5.02 -15.08 22.39
C PRO A 709 5.41 -14.08 23.51
N ARG A 710 5.65 -14.57 24.74
CA ARG A 710 6.26 -13.87 25.89
C ARG A 710 5.69 -12.46 26.18
N PHE A 711 4.37 -12.32 26.16
CA PHE A 711 3.68 -11.12 26.69
C PHE A 711 3.57 -11.14 28.21
N LYS A 712 3.73 -9.98 28.88
CA LYS A 712 3.62 -9.86 30.34
C LYS A 712 2.57 -8.85 30.85
N SER A 713 2.11 -7.88 30.05
CA SER A 713 1.14 -6.85 30.49
C SER A 713 0.40 -6.16 29.34
N THR A 714 -0.61 -6.81 28.80
CA THR A 714 -1.55 -6.25 27.81
C THR A 714 -2.98 -6.52 28.28
N THR A 715 -3.91 -5.63 27.96
CA THR A 715 -5.32 -5.81 28.30
C THR A 715 -6.03 -6.73 27.32
N LEU A 716 -5.64 -6.73 26.03
CA LEU A 716 -6.25 -7.53 24.95
C LEU A 716 -5.23 -7.82 23.84
N ILE A 717 -4.85 -9.10 23.69
CA ILE A 717 -4.08 -9.62 22.55
C ILE A 717 -4.87 -10.74 21.92
N ASP A 718 -5.26 -10.54 20.67
CA ASP A 718 -5.92 -11.54 19.83
C ASP A 718 -5.35 -11.44 18.40
N GLN A 719 -5.29 -12.57 17.69
CA GLN A 719 -4.98 -12.62 16.25
C GLN A 719 -3.59 -12.07 15.87
N LEU A 720 -2.53 -12.48 16.58
CA LEU A 720 -1.14 -12.23 16.15
C LEU A 720 -0.67 -13.34 15.23
N TRP A 721 -0.20 -13.00 14.03
CA TRP A 721 0.28 -13.99 13.07
C TRP A 721 1.79 -14.02 12.99
N ASN A 722 2.40 -15.10 13.49
CA ASN A 722 3.82 -15.37 13.30
C ASN A 722 4.00 -16.42 12.19
N PHE A 723 4.34 -15.97 10.99
CA PHE A 723 4.50 -16.81 9.80
C PHE A 723 5.78 -17.67 9.83
N THR A 724 6.54 -17.66 10.93
CA THR A 724 7.63 -18.63 11.16
C THR A 724 7.14 -20.00 11.62
N SER A 725 5.84 -20.16 11.93
CA SER A 725 5.23 -21.47 12.20
C SER A 725 4.78 -22.15 10.91
N SER A 726 5.00 -23.47 10.81
CA SER A 726 4.74 -24.29 9.62
C SER A 726 3.25 -24.51 9.29
N SER A 727 2.34 -23.80 9.98
CA SER A 727 0.89 -23.90 9.81
C SER A 727 0.30 -22.51 9.63
N GLY A 728 -0.25 -22.22 8.45
CA GLY A 728 -1.05 -21.01 8.21
C GLY A 728 -0.41 -19.95 7.31
N THR A 729 0.57 -20.28 6.47
CA THR A 729 1.07 -19.34 5.47
C THR A 729 0.12 -19.27 4.27
N SER A 730 -0.36 -18.08 3.91
CA SER A 730 -0.94 -17.85 2.58
C SER A 730 0.19 -17.91 1.55
N SER A 731 0.30 -19.05 0.89
CA SER A 731 1.10 -19.21 -0.34
C SER A 731 0.16 -19.04 -1.55
N PRO A 732 0.68 -18.85 -2.78
CA PRO A 732 -0.09 -18.99 -4.03
C PRO A 732 -0.88 -20.31 -4.17
N THR A 733 -0.74 -21.21 -3.20
CA THR A 733 -1.39 -22.50 -3.14
C THR A 733 -2.38 -22.69 -2.00
N ASP A 734 -2.54 -21.68 -1.15
CA ASP A 734 -3.34 -21.71 0.08
C ASP A 734 -4.33 -20.55 0.09
N SER A 735 -3.97 -19.48 -0.61
CA SER A 735 -4.82 -18.35 -0.96
C SER A 735 -4.62 -18.04 -2.46
N PRO A 736 -5.68 -17.78 -3.23
CA PRO A 736 -5.54 -17.18 -4.56
C PRO A 736 -4.93 -15.77 -4.50
N CYS A 737 -4.84 -15.17 -3.30
CA CYS A 737 -4.42 -13.79 -3.08
C CYS A 737 -2.97 -13.67 -2.67
N SER A 738 -2.32 -12.68 -3.27
CA SER A 738 -1.04 -12.10 -2.86
C SER A 738 -1.19 -11.24 -1.60
N SER A 739 -2.36 -10.63 -1.41
CA SER A 739 -2.73 -9.86 -0.21
C SER A 739 -3.04 -10.78 0.97
N LEU A 740 -2.57 -10.36 2.14
CA LEU A 740 -2.90 -11.01 3.40
C LEU A 740 -4.22 -10.49 3.93
N TYR A 741 -5.16 -11.39 4.12
CA TYR A 741 -6.47 -11.10 4.67
C TYR A 741 -6.55 -11.68 6.07
N GLY A 742 -6.66 -10.78 7.03
CA GLY A 742 -6.73 -11.07 8.45
C GLY A 742 -6.93 -9.76 9.14
N GLY A 743 -7.91 -9.67 10.04
CA GLY A 743 -8.28 -8.38 10.58
C GLY A 743 -8.86 -8.44 11.96
N ILE A 744 -8.79 -7.28 12.58
CA ILE A 744 -9.66 -6.87 13.68
C ILE A 744 -11.13 -6.89 13.24
N ASP A 745 -12.01 -7.25 14.17
CA ASP A 745 -13.42 -6.88 14.10
C ASP A 745 -13.54 -5.40 14.53
N LEU A 746 -13.85 -4.53 13.56
CA LEU A 746 -14.00 -3.09 13.76
C LEU A 746 -15.15 -2.75 14.72
N SER A 747 -16.12 -3.65 14.89
CA SER A 747 -17.19 -3.47 15.88
C SER A 747 -16.68 -3.59 17.33
N THR A 748 -15.51 -4.22 17.52
CA THR A 748 -14.89 -4.42 18.84
C THR A 748 -13.83 -3.38 19.19
N ILE A 749 -13.56 -2.42 18.30
CA ILE A 749 -12.52 -1.40 18.46
C ILE A 749 -13.10 -0.01 18.24
N GLY A 750 -12.92 0.89 19.22
CA GLY A 750 -13.28 2.29 19.07
C GLY A 750 -12.22 3.05 18.27
N LEU A 751 -12.54 3.41 17.02
CA LEU A 751 -11.72 4.33 16.21
C LEU A 751 -12.32 5.74 16.20
N PRO A 752 -11.50 6.80 16.24
CA PRO A 752 -12.00 8.16 16.10
C PRO A 752 -12.50 8.37 14.67
N LEU A 753 -13.48 9.27 14.49
CA LEU A 753 -14.04 9.59 13.17
C LEU A 753 -12.96 9.98 12.14
N ALA A 754 -11.87 10.60 12.60
CA ALA A 754 -10.73 10.96 11.77
C ALA A 754 -9.93 9.75 11.23
N ALA A 755 -9.99 8.58 11.87
CA ALA A 755 -9.27 7.38 11.42
C ALA A 755 -10.08 6.52 10.43
N ILE A 756 -11.42 6.60 10.48
CA ILE A 756 -12.34 5.77 9.68
C ILE A 756 -12.05 5.84 8.16
N PRO A 757 -11.79 7.01 7.55
CA PRO A 757 -11.53 7.06 6.11
C PRO A 757 -10.27 6.29 5.69
N TYR A 758 -9.30 6.14 6.61
CA TYR A 758 -7.99 5.58 6.29
C TYR A 758 -7.92 4.07 6.50
N ILE A 759 -8.78 3.48 7.34
CA ILE A 759 -8.76 2.03 7.56
C ILE A 759 -9.37 1.24 6.39
N GLY A 760 -10.28 1.87 5.66
CA GLY A 760 -10.96 1.27 4.51
C GLY A 760 -10.23 1.45 3.18
N ILE A 761 -9.04 2.05 3.16
CA ILE A 761 -8.26 2.29 1.94
C ILE A 761 -6.83 1.78 2.06
N ASP A 762 -6.18 1.51 0.92
CA ASP A 762 -4.78 1.12 0.83
C ASP A 762 -3.86 2.35 0.64
N PHE A 763 -2.55 2.09 0.54
CA PHE A 763 -1.48 3.05 0.27
C PHE A 763 -1.72 3.88 -1.00
N SER A 764 -2.38 3.29 -2.00
CA SER A 764 -2.69 3.96 -3.27
C SER A 764 -4.03 4.73 -3.20
N GLY A 765 -4.73 4.67 -2.06
CA GLY A 765 -6.07 5.25 -1.88
C GLY A 765 -7.20 4.39 -2.43
N ASN A 766 -6.94 3.15 -2.83
CA ASN A 766 -7.97 2.22 -3.30
C ASN A 766 -8.77 1.68 -2.10
N GLY A 767 -10.07 1.47 -2.28
CA GLY A 767 -10.88 0.81 -1.25
C GLY A 767 -10.40 -0.63 -0.99
N ARG A 768 -10.33 -1.00 0.30
CA ARG A 768 -10.00 -2.36 0.73
C ARG A 768 -11.21 -3.28 0.64
N THR A 769 -10.96 -4.56 0.39
CA THR A 769 -12.00 -5.59 0.46
C THR A 769 -12.44 -5.79 1.91
N THR A 770 -13.75 -5.82 2.15
CA THR A 770 -14.36 -5.98 3.49
C THR A 770 -15.22 -7.24 3.59
N ILE A 771 -15.02 -8.20 2.68
CA ILE A 771 -15.78 -9.45 2.65
C ILE A 771 -15.01 -10.49 3.48
N THR A 772 -15.65 -10.96 4.54
CA THR A 772 -15.16 -12.10 5.33
C THR A 772 -15.05 -13.33 4.44
N ASN A 773 -13.84 -13.86 4.26
CA ASN A 773 -13.57 -15.03 3.43
C ASN A 773 -13.18 -16.24 4.31
N PRO A 774 -13.12 -17.47 3.77
CA PRO A 774 -12.80 -18.67 4.54
C PRO A 774 -11.41 -18.70 5.20
N LEU A 775 -10.48 -17.85 4.73
CA LEU A 775 -9.15 -17.66 5.32
C LEU A 775 -9.12 -16.52 6.35
N THR A 776 -10.19 -15.72 6.43
CA THR A 776 -10.34 -14.67 7.45
C THR A 776 -10.41 -15.35 8.82
N PRO A 777 -9.52 -15.01 9.75
CA PRO A 777 -9.55 -15.61 11.08
C PRO A 777 -10.84 -15.29 11.81
N ILE A 778 -11.29 -16.23 12.64
CA ILE A 778 -12.53 -16.07 13.43
C ILE A 778 -12.45 -14.76 14.23
N GLY A 779 -13.47 -13.90 14.08
CA GLY A 779 -13.53 -12.59 14.73
C GLY A 779 -12.80 -11.46 13.98
N GLY A 780 -12.61 -11.57 12.66
CA GLY A 780 -12.06 -10.52 11.82
C GLY A 780 -12.97 -10.13 10.66
N ASP A 781 -12.92 -8.87 10.24
CA ASP A 781 -13.79 -8.30 9.18
C ASP A 781 -13.26 -8.52 7.75
N GLY A 782 -12.20 -9.33 7.59
CA GLY A 782 -11.64 -9.62 6.27
C GLY A 782 -10.90 -8.44 5.63
N ILE A 783 -10.50 -7.43 6.42
CA ILE A 783 -9.66 -6.31 5.96
C ILE A 783 -8.25 -6.82 5.69
N SER A 784 -7.64 -6.36 4.59
CA SER A 784 -6.26 -6.70 4.24
C SER A 784 -5.25 -6.07 5.22
N ILE A 785 -4.19 -6.81 5.55
CA ILE A 785 -3.09 -6.41 6.44
C ILE A 785 -2.04 -5.66 5.63
N GLY A 786 -1.38 -4.66 6.22
CA GLY A 786 -0.27 -3.93 5.61
C GLY A 786 -0.75 -2.78 4.73
N ALA A 787 0.20 -2.05 4.14
CA ALA A 787 -0.07 -0.81 3.43
C ALA A 787 -0.77 -1.01 2.11
N VAL A 788 -0.54 -2.12 1.41
CA VAL A 788 -1.08 -2.35 0.06
C VAL A 788 -2.04 -3.53 0.06
N GLU A 789 -3.18 -3.36 -0.60
CA GLU A 789 -4.01 -4.47 -1.07
C GLU A 789 -3.72 -4.70 -2.56
N SER A 790 -2.94 -5.73 -2.86
CA SER A 790 -2.59 -6.12 -4.22
C SER A 790 -3.74 -6.77 -4.99
N ASP A 791 -4.66 -7.48 -4.32
CA ASP A 791 -5.69 -8.28 -5.00
C ASP A 791 -7.06 -8.01 -4.38
N SER A 792 -7.70 -6.93 -4.81
CA SER A 792 -9.07 -6.62 -4.37
C SER A 792 -10.05 -7.73 -4.76
N ASN A 793 -10.95 -8.09 -3.85
CA ASN A 793 -12.02 -9.08 -4.02
C ASN A 793 -11.53 -10.48 -4.42
N CYS A 794 -10.36 -10.88 -3.94
CA CYS A 794 -9.70 -12.10 -4.35
C CYS A 794 -10.32 -13.41 -3.74
N PHE A 795 -11.61 -13.42 -3.39
CA PHE A 795 -12.30 -14.60 -2.85
C PHE A 795 -13.64 -14.88 -3.51
#